data_AF-A0A498K7H6-F1
#
_entry.id   AF-A0A498K7H6-F1
#
_cell.length_a   1.000
_cell.length_b   1.000
_cell.length_c   1.000
_cell.angle_alpha   90.00
_cell.angle_beta   90.00
_cell.angle_gamma   90.00
#
_symmetry.space_group_name_H-M   'P 1'
#
loop_
_entity.id
_entity.type
_entity.pdbx_description
1 polymer ?
#
loop_
_entity_poly.entity_id
_entity_poly.type
_entity_poly.pdbx_seq_one_letter_code
_entity_poly.pdbx_strand_id
1 'polypeptide(L)'
;MASRRKPITWALFFFYLLLVSTQFIAARKTPKIKGPIKTVVVVVMENRSFDHIFGWLKSTRPDIDGLNGNESNPISVSLPGSARVRVSNDAFFIDSDPGHSFQAIREQIYGSNESSENPAPMNGFAQQAESMGEGMARTVMSGFKPEVLPVYTGLANEFAVFDRWFASVPASTQPNRFYVHSATSHGAMSNVRKDLIHGFPQKTIFDSLDENGLDFGIYYQNIPATLFFNSLRKLKHVKKFHSYALTFKRHARLGELPNYAVIEQRYFDVKELPANDDHPSHDVARGQRFVKEVYETLRASPQWKEMALLITYDEHGGFYDHVPTPVSGVPSPDGIEGPDPYYFRFDRLGVRVPTILVSPWVEKGTVIHEPTGPKPDSQFEHSSIPATVKKLFNLKSNFLTKRDAWAGTFENYFTLRSTPRDDCPETLPEVTTSLRPGRPREDSSLSEFQVELIQLASQLNGDHVLNTYPNIGETMTVREANIYAEDAVKRFLEAGRAALKAGANESAIVTMRASLTSRVNAQGHSSYLETHVEYSINTIYLLFSAYLVFVMQLGFAMLCAGSVRAKNALNIMLTNVVDAVVGSLSYYLFGFAFAFGEGSDANPFIGTSFFALKDIPNSTYDYDYSFFLFQWAFAIAVAGITSGSVAERTQFSAYLIFSCFLSGFVYPVVAHWVWSSTGWLSPNSSNLLFTSGAIDFAGSGVVHLVGGVAGLWGSFIEGPRVGRFDAFRNAIPIRGHNATLVVLGTFLLWFGWFGFNPGSFDKILVAYPNTSDQGNWTGVGRTAVTTTLAGSTAGIVTLFGRRLLVGHWDALDVCNGVLGGFVAITSGCAVVEPWAAIVCGFFAAWVLIGLNILALKLQFDDPLEAAQLHGGCGAWGLIFTGLFAKEEFVVQAYNSGAVGRVRPYGLFMGGGWGLLGAQVAELLAIVGWVSLTMGPLFYTLHKLNILRISVDDEIAGLDVSSHGGHAYVHAEEDRPRFYADYVRIQDNGS
;
A
#
# COMPACT_ATOMS: atom_id res chain seq x y z
N MET A 1 -14.45 -19.57 -54.68
CA MET A 1 -14.84 -20.46 -53.57
C MET A 1 -13.71 -20.47 -52.54
N ALA A 2 -13.83 -19.71 -51.45
CA ALA A 2 -12.98 -19.86 -50.27
C ALA A 2 -13.81 -19.47 -49.06
N SER A 3 -14.08 -20.44 -48.19
CA SER A 3 -15.09 -20.36 -47.14
C SER A 3 -14.61 -19.56 -45.94
N ARG A 4 -15.44 -18.61 -45.50
CA ARG A 4 -15.44 -17.99 -44.17
C ARG A 4 -15.38 -19.06 -43.07
N ARG A 5 -14.29 -19.11 -42.30
CA ARG A 5 -14.25 -19.82 -41.00
C ARG A 5 -14.42 -18.78 -39.88
N LYS A 6 -15.47 -19.00 -39.08
CA LYS A 6 -16.03 -18.10 -38.05
C LYS A 6 -15.15 -18.01 -36.79
N PRO A 7 -15.23 -16.90 -36.03
CA PRO A 7 -14.48 -16.63 -34.78
C PRO A 7 -15.12 -17.31 -33.55
N ILE A 8 -15.59 -18.55 -33.67
CA ILE A 8 -16.37 -19.24 -32.62
C ILE A 8 -15.45 -20.03 -31.66
N THR A 9 -14.24 -20.37 -32.06
CA THR A 9 -13.31 -21.18 -31.25
C THR A 9 -12.67 -20.43 -30.08
N TRP A 10 -12.44 -19.12 -30.21
CA TRP A 10 -11.86 -18.31 -29.13
C TRP A 10 -12.87 -17.96 -28.02
N ALA A 11 -14.13 -17.71 -28.39
CA ALA A 11 -15.21 -17.48 -27.42
C ALA A 11 -15.53 -18.76 -26.63
N LEU A 12 -15.49 -19.94 -27.26
CA LEU A 12 -15.67 -21.23 -26.59
C LEU A 12 -14.49 -21.60 -25.69
N PHE A 13 -13.26 -21.20 -26.03
CA PHE A 13 -12.09 -21.40 -25.17
C PHE A 13 -12.15 -20.50 -23.92
N PHE A 14 -12.58 -19.25 -24.06
CA PHE A 14 -12.82 -18.34 -22.93
C PHE A 14 -14.01 -18.78 -22.07
N PHE A 15 -15.10 -19.28 -22.68
CA PHE A 15 -16.23 -19.85 -21.95
C PHE A 15 -15.87 -21.18 -21.26
N TYR A 16 -15.00 -21.99 -21.86
CA TYR A 16 -14.48 -23.21 -21.24
C TYR A 16 -13.52 -22.88 -20.08
N LEU A 17 -12.69 -21.84 -20.17
CA LEU A 17 -11.90 -21.32 -19.05
C LEU A 17 -12.76 -20.71 -17.94
N LEU A 18 -13.90 -20.05 -18.27
CA LEU A 18 -14.89 -19.61 -17.28
C LEU A 18 -15.66 -20.77 -16.66
N LEU A 19 -16.02 -21.80 -17.43
CA LEU A 19 -16.75 -22.97 -16.94
C LEU A 19 -15.86 -23.89 -16.11
N VAL A 20 -14.59 -24.08 -16.48
CA VAL A 20 -13.61 -24.88 -15.72
C VAL A 20 -13.13 -24.13 -14.46
N SER A 21 -13.18 -22.79 -14.43
CA SER A 21 -12.96 -22.03 -13.18
C SER A 21 -14.18 -22.02 -12.25
N THR A 22 -15.40 -22.29 -12.76
CA THR A 22 -16.61 -22.42 -11.92
C THR A 22 -16.91 -23.85 -11.45
N GLN A 23 -16.24 -24.88 -11.98
CA GLN A 23 -16.51 -26.28 -11.63
C GLN A 23 -15.57 -26.92 -10.59
N PHE A 24 -14.64 -26.15 -9.99
CA PHE A 24 -13.82 -26.62 -8.85
C PHE A 24 -14.18 -26.03 -7.48
N ILE A 25 -15.24 -25.25 -7.38
CA ILE A 25 -15.84 -24.95 -6.07
C ILE A 25 -16.97 -25.95 -5.84
N ALA A 26 -16.60 -27.18 -5.50
CA ALA A 26 -17.49 -27.97 -4.68
C ALA A 26 -17.68 -27.16 -3.39
N ALA A 27 -18.81 -26.44 -3.29
CA ALA A 27 -19.20 -25.78 -2.06
C ALA A 27 -19.27 -26.87 -0.99
N ARG A 28 -18.20 -27.00 -0.18
CA ARG A 28 -18.25 -27.77 1.05
C ARG A 28 -19.42 -27.17 1.81
N LYS A 29 -20.51 -27.94 1.95
CA LYS A 29 -21.64 -27.56 2.80
C LYS A 29 -21.05 -27.31 4.19
N THR A 30 -20.89 -26.04 4.56
CA THR A 30 -20.45 -25.67 5.90
C THR A 30 -21.42 -26.29 6.89
N PRO A 31 -20.94 -27.01 7.92
CA PRO A 31 -21.80 -27.56 8.94
C PRO A 31 -22.72 -26.46 9.49
N LYS A 32 -24.02 -26.72 9.57
CA LYS A 32 -24.96 -25.77 10.19
C LYS A 32 -24.70 -25.75 11.70
N ILE A 33 -24.00 -24.72 12.18
CA ILE A 33 -23.88 -24.41 13.61
C ILE A 33 -25.27 -24.07 14.14
N LYS A 34 -25.63 -24.64 15.29
CA LYS A 34 -26.90 -24.38 15.97
C LYS A 34 -26.70 -23.25 16.97
N GLY A 35 -27.68 -22.36 17.08
CA GLY A 35 -27.61 -21.20 17.97
C GLY A 35 -27.12 -19.93 17.28
N PRO A 36 -27.12 -18.80 18.01
CA PRO A 36 -26.86 -17.50 17.41
C PRO A 36 -25.38 -17.23 17.11
N ILE A 37 -24.46 -17.86 17.85
CA ILE A 37 -23.02 -17.63 17.71
C ILE A 37 -22.43 -18.57 16.68
N LYS A 38 -21.79 -18.02 15.66
CA LYS A 38 -21.09 -18.75 14.59
C LYS A 38 -19.58 -18.48 14.55
N THR A 39 -19.15 -17.39 15.18
CA THR A 39 -17.75 -16.97 15.26
C THR A 39 -17.40 -16.65 16.71
N VAL A 40 -16.36 -17.30 17.23
CA VAL A 40 -15.76 -17.02 18.54
C VAL A 40 -14.40 -16.37 18.30
N VAL A 41 -14.19 -15.18 18.86
CA VAL A 41 -12.94 -14.43 18.80
C VAL A 41 -12.28 -14.47 20.18
N VAL A 42 -10.99 -14.80 20.25
CA VAL A 42 -10.24 -14.93 21.50
C VAL A 42 -9.02 -14.00 21.49
N VAL A 43 -8.87 -13.24 22.56
CA VAL A 43 -7.71 -12.37 22.85
C VAL A 43 -7.18 -12.75 24.24
N VAL A 44 -5.89 -13.10 24.33
CA VAL A 44 -5.24 -13.48 25.61
C VAL A 44 -4.13 -12.47 25.93
N MET A 45 -4.40 -11.55 26.85
CA MET A 45 -3.48 -10.54 27.36
C MET A 45 -2.53 -11.17 28.41
N GLU A 46 -1.54 -10.41 28.90
CA GLU A 46 -0.45 -10.93 29.75
C GLU A 46 -0.47 -10.41 31.18
N ASN A 47 -0.19 -11.32 32.12
CA ASN A 47 0.43 -11.06 33.41
C ASN A 47 -0.30 -10.02 34.29
N ARG A 48 -1.61 -10.24 34.52
CA ARG A 48 -2.45 -9.38 35.39
C ARG A 48 -3.46 -10.22 36.17
N SER A 49 -3.54 -9.99 37.49
CA SER A 49 -4.59 -10.58 38.33
C SER A 49 -5.94 -9.90 38.09
N PHE A 50 -7.03 -10.58 38.45
CA PHE A 50 -8.37 -9.99 38.42
C PHE A 50 -8.43 -8.72 39.27
N ASP A 51 -7.96 -8.78 40.52
CA ASP A 51 -7.99 -7.63 41.42
C ASP A 51 -7.12 -6.45 40.95
N HIS A 52 -6.05 -6.71 40.21
CA HIS A 52 -5.19 -5.66 39.67
C HIS A 52 -5.90 -4.80 38.61
N ILE A 53 -6.72 -5.41 37.74
CA ILE A 53 -7.44 -4.73 36.65
C ILE A 53 -8.86 -4.31 37.07
N PHE A 54 -9.60 -5.20 37.73
CA PHE A 54 -11.02 -5.05 38.02
C PHE A 54 -11.36 -5.00 39.52
N GLY A 55 -10.42 -5.25 40.42
CA GLY A 55 -10.69 -5.31 41.86
C GLY A 55 -11.38 -4.06 42.39
N TRP A 56 -10.95 -2.88 41.92
CA TRP A 56 -11.52 -1.59 42.35
C TRP A 56 -12.84 -1.19 41.66
N LEU A 57 -13.30 -1.95 40.65
CA LEU A 57 -14.64 -1.73 40.07
C LEU A 57 -15.74 -1.92 41.10
N LYS A 58 -15.52 -2.74 42.14
CA LYS A 58 -16.48 -3.00 43.22
C LYS A 58 -17.07 -1.75 43.83
N SER A 59 -16.29 -0.67 43.90
CA SER A 59 -16.73 0.64 44.38
C SER A 59 -17.93 1.22 43.61
N THR A 60 -18.04 0.89 42.32
CA THR A 60 -19.12 1.31 41.41
C THR A 60 -20.05 0.16 41.00
N ARG A 61 -19.57 -1.09 41.15
CA ARG A 61 -20.22 -2.35 40.77
C ARG A 61 -20.16 -3.33 41.96
N PRO A 62 -20.98 -3.13 43.00
CA PRO A 62 -20.90 -3.91 44.24
C PRO A 62 -21.25 -5.40 44.07
N ASP A 63 -21.83 -5.75 42.92
CA ASP A 63 -22.09 -7.11 42.45
C ASP A 63 -20.81 -7.88 42.07
N ILE A 64 -19.69 -7.20 41.80
CA ILE A 64 -18.41 -7.84 41.48
C ILE A 64 -17.66 -8.27 42.75
N ASP A 65 -17.14 -9.49 42.76
CA ASP A 65 -16.23 -9.98 43.80
C ASP A 65 -14.81 -9.39 43.69
N GLY A 66 -14.70 -8.09 44.01
CA GLY A 66 -13.46 -7.29 44.03
C GLY A 66 -13.02 -6.79 45.42
N LEU A 67 -12.10 -5.83 45.43
CA LEU A 67 -11.43 -5.30 46.62
C LEU A 67 -12.27 -4.27 47.39
N ASN A 68 -12.16 -4.31 48.72
CA ASN A 68 -12.79 -3.34 49.63
C ASN A 68 -11.78 -2.35 50.26
N GLY A 69 -10.48 -2.57 50.07
CA GLY A 69 -9.40 -1.74 50.60
C GLY A 69 -8.87 -2.17 51.98
N ASN A 70 -9.40 -3.25 52.54
CA ASN A 70 -8.99 -3.80 53.85
C ASN A 70 -8.06 -5.02 53.71
N GLU A 71 -7.98 -5.58 52.51
CA GLU A 71 -7.16 -6.73 52.17
C GLU A 71 -5.67 -6.38 52.35
N SER A 72 -4.87 -7.34 52.82
CA SER A 72 -3.44 -7.12 53.07
C SER A 72 -2.65 -8.42 53.08
N ASN A 73 -1.36 -8.34 52.77
CA ASN A 73 -0.41 -9.44 52.90
C ASN A 73 0.74 -9.02 53.84
N PRO A 74 1.25 -9.92 54.72
CA PRO A 74 2.46 -9.66 55.49
C PRO A 74 3.69 -9.62 54.58
N ILE A 75 4.69 -8.79 54.91
CA ILE A 75 6.01 -8.79 54.25
C ILE A 75 6.78 -10.09 54.55
N SER A 76 6.46 -10.75 55.66
CA SER A 76 6.97 -12.08 55.98
C SER A 76 5.90 -12.87 56.73
N VAL A 77 5.50 -14.01 56.16
CA VAL A 77 4.47 -14.92 56.68
C VAL A 77 5.00 -15.70 57.88
N SER A 78 6.30 -16.04 57.89
CA SER A 78 6.94 -16.82 58.95
C SER A 78 7.26 -16.02 60.23
N LEU A 79 7.20 -14.68 60.18
CA LEU A 79 7.50 -13.80 61.31
C LEU A 79 6.22 -13.26 61.99
N PRO A 80 5.91 -13.67 63.23
CA PRO A 80 4.78 -13.12 63.98
C PRO A 80 4.91 -11.60 64.16
N GLY A 81 3.87 -10.84 63.79
CA GLY A 81 3.86 -9.38 63.90
C GLY A 81 4.55 -8.64 62.75
N SER A 82 4.89 -9.34 61.65
CA SER A 82 5.44 -8.70 60.45
C SER A 82 4.55 -7.57 59.92
N ALA A 83 5.18 -6.52 59.40
CA ALA A 83 4.49 -5.40 58.76
C ALA A 83 3.63 -5.93 57.60
N ARG A 84 2.46 -5.32 57.41
CA ARG A 84 1.50 -5.73 56.38
C ARG A 84 1.37 -4.66 55.33
N VAL A 85 1.40 -5.06 54.07
CA VAL A 85 1.11 -4.20 52.93
C VAL A 85 -0.38 -4.34 52.62
N ARG A 86 -1.10 -3.22 52.68
CA ARG A 86 -2.52 -3.16 52.31
C ARG A 86 -2.65 -2.98 50.81
N VAL A 87 -3.75 -3.46 50.25
CA VAL A 87 -4.10 -3.16 48.86
C VAL A 87 -4.28 -1.65 48.66
N SER A 88 -3.97 -1.17 47.47
CA SER A 88 -4.08 0.25 47.09
C SER A 88 -4.57 0.40 45.65
N ASN A 89 -5.13 1.56 45.31
CA ASN A 89 -5.66 1.87 43.98
C ASN A 89 -4.78 2.86 43.21
N ASP A 90 -3.49 2.90 43.50
CA ASP A 90 -2.53 3.84 42.91
C ASP A 90 -1.64 3.18 41.85
N ALA A 91 -2.04 2.01 41.30
CA ALA A 91 -1.33 1.41 40.18
C ALA A 91 -1.34 2.35 38.96
N PHE A 92 -0.19 2.43 38.30
CA PHE A 92 0.02 3.20 37.10
C PHE A 92 0.91 2.38 36.16
N PHE A 93 2.05 2.89 35.71
CA PHE A 93 3.03 2.10 34.98
C PHE A 93 3.96 1.33 35.92
N ILE A 94 4.14 0.04 35.65
CA ILE A 94 4.95 -0.87 36.46
C ILE A 94 6.13 -1.34 35.63
N ASP A 95 7.33 -0.89 36.02
CA ASP A 95 8.56 -1.13 35.26
C ASP A 95 9.22 -2.49 35.54
N SER A 96 8.92 -3.06 36.71
CA SER A 96 9.46 -4.34 37.17
C SER A 96 8.54 -5.49 36.78
N ASP A 97 9.12 -6.65 36.48
CA ASP A 97 8.40 -7.89 36.19
C ASP A 97 8.36 -8.76 37.46
N PRO A 98 7.21 -8.84 38.18
CA PRO A 98 7.12 -9.62 39.40
C PRO A 98 7.23 -11.12 39.14
N GLY A 99 7.60 -11.89 40.16
CA GLY A 99 7.82 -13.31 40.01
C GLY A 99 6.53 -14.04 39.64
N HIS A 100 6.55 -14.80 38.54
CA HIS A 100 5.40 -15.57 38.08
C HIS A 100 5.79 -16.99 37.63
N SER A 101 6.93 -17.48 38.10
CA SER A 101 7.31 -18.89 37.98
C SER A 101 6.45 -19.78 38.88
N PHE A 102 6.37 -21.09 38.60
CA PHE A 102 5.64 -22.03 39.47
C PHE A 102 6.03 -21.92 40.95
N GLN A 103 7.33 -21.74 41.23
CA GLN A 103 7.80 -21.59 42.61
C GLN A 103 7.34 -20.26 43.24
N ALA A 104 7.43 -19.16 42.50
CA ALA A 104 6.98 -17.85 42.96
C ALA A 104 5.46 -17.88 43.22
N ILE A 105 4.68 -18.44 42.30
CA ILE A 105 3.22 -18.52 42.41
C ILE A 105 2.81 -19.41 43.59
N ARG A 106 3.49 -20.55 43.80
CA ARG A 106 3.28 -21.38 44.99
C ARG A 106 3.53 -20.59 46.27
N GLU A 107 4.62 -19.85 46.35
CA GLU A 107 4.91 -19.00 47.51
C GLU A 107 3.86 -17.90 47.69
N GLN A 108 3.42 -17.26 46.61
CA GLN A 108 2.37 -16.22 46.66
C GLN A 108 1.04 -16.76 47.23
N ILE A 109 0.64 -17.96 46.79
CA ILE A 109 -0.61 -18.59 47.21
C ILE A 109 -0.54 -19.07 48.67
N TYR A 110 0.58 -19.64 49.13
CA TYR A 110 0.66 -20.33 50.43
C TYR A 110 1.52 -19.63 51.49
N GLY A 111 2.36 -18.67 51.10
CA GLY A 111 3.31 -18.01 51.99
C GLY A 111 4.45 -18.89 52.50
N SER A 112 4.47 -20.18 52.13
CA SER A 112 5.41 -21.18 52.60
C SER A 112 5.59 -22.33 51.58
N ASN A 113 6.47 -23.28 51.87
CA ASN A 113 6.63 -24.50 51.07
C ASN A 113 5.48 -25.51 51.24
N GLU A 114 4.70 -25.39 52.31
CA GLU A 114 3.55 -26.26 52.58
C GLU A 114 2.35 -25.83 51.75
N SER A 115 1.94 -26.68 50.79
CA SER A 115 0.89 -26.36 49.81
C SER A 115 -0.38 -27.21 49.99
N SER A 116 -0.76 -27.49 51.24
CA SER A 116 -1.88 -28.39 51.60
C SER A 116 -3.12 -27.67 52.13
N GLU A 117 -3.02 -26.37 52.45
CA GLU A 117 -4.12 -25.59 53.01
C GLU A 117 -5.28 -25.41 52.01
N ASN A 118 -6.51 -25.59 52.48
CA ASN A 118 -7.74 -25.43 51.69
C ASN A 118 -8.84 -24.82 52.59
N PRO A 119 -9.32 -23.59 52.33
CA PRO A 119 -8.98 -22.72 51.19
C PRO A 119 -7.52 -22.25 51.23
N ALA A 120 -6.93 -21.99 50.06
CA ALA A 120 -5.58 -21.46 49.98
C ALA A 120 -5.49 -20.03 50.57
N PRO A 121 -4.43 -19.69 51.33
CA PRO A 121 -4.43 -18.49 52.17
C PRO A 121 -4.16 -17.17 51.42
N MET A 122 -3.60 -17.21 50.22
CA MET A 122 -3.31 -16.03 49.37
C MET A 122 -2.51 -14.93 50.10
N ASN A 123 -1.53 -15.33 50.91
CA ASN A 123 -0.88 -14.44 51.89
C ASN A 123 0.61 -14.17 51.61
N GLY A 124 1.19 -14.76 50.56
CA GLY A 124 2.63 -14.69 50.29
C GLY A 124 3.03 -13.68 49.21
N PHE A 125 2.09 -12.93 48.61
CA PHE A 125 2.39 -12.04 47.47
C PHE A 125 3.38 -10.95 47.85
N ALA A 126 3.13 -10.24 48.95
CA ALA A 126 4.03 -9.22 49.45
C ALA A 126 5.42 -9.80 49.82
N GLN A 127 5.47 -10.98 50.46
CA GLN A 127 6.73 -11.65 50.82
C GLN A 127 7.56 -12.01 49.58
N GLN A 128 6.93 -12.67 48.61
CA GLN A 128 7.62 -13.12 47.40
C GLN A 128 8.14 -11.92 46.59
N ALA A 129 7.32 -10.87 46.45
CA ALA A 129 7.72 -9.66 45.74
C ALA A 129 8.88 -8.93 46.44
N GLU A 130 8.82 -8.76 47.77
CA GLU A 130 9.89 -8.09 48.53
C GLU A 130 11.23 -8.85 48.45
N SER A 131 11.18 -10.18 48.30
CA SER A 131 12.38 -11.00 48.10
C SER A 131 13.12 -10.71 46.78
N MET A 132 12.43 -10.11 45.80
CA MET A 132 12.99 -9.74 44.50
C MET A 132 13.55 -8.32 44.48
N GLY A 133 13.09 -7.44 45.37
CA GLY A 133 13.56 -6.06 45.46
C GLY A 133 12.77 -5.23 46.47
N GLU A 134 13.46 -4.25 47.06
CA GLU A 134 12.86 -3.34 48.05
C GLU A 134 11.68 -2.56 47.45
N GLY A 135 10.53 -2.58 48.14
CA GLY A 135 9.33 -1.84 47.73
C GLY A 135 8.46 -2.53 46.68
N MET A 136 8.88 -3.67 46.14
CA MET A 136 8.09 -4.49 45.20
C MET A 136 6.78 -4.99 45.83
N ALA A 137 6.73 -5.19 47.14
CA ALA A 137 5.50 -5.59 47.83
C ALA A 137 4.37 -4.57 47.64
N ARG A 138 4.66 -3.26 47.60
CA ARG A 138 3.64 -2.23 47.33
C ARG A 138 3.15 -2.31 45.89
N THR A 139 4.05 -2.55 44.94
CA THR A 139 3.74 -2.67 43.52
C THR A 139 2.76 -3.82 43.26
N VAL A 140 3.04 -5.03 43.77
CA VAL A 140 2.18 -6.20 43.53
C VAL A 140 0.84 -6.12 44.25
N MET A 141 0.77 -5.37 45.36
CA MET A 141 -0.46 -5.13 46.12
C MET A 141 -1.28 -3.93 45.62
N SER A 142 -0.78 -3.19 44.62
CA SER A 142 -1.52 -2.10 43.99
C SER A 142 -2.46 -2.63 42.90
N GLY A 143 -3.53 -1.89 42.61
CA GLY A 143 -4.45 -2.14 41.49
C GLY A 143 -4.87 -0.83 40.83
N PHE A 144 -5.39 -0.90 39.61
CA PHE A 144 -5.79 0.27 38.85
C PHE A 144 -7.15 0.81 39.30
N LYS A 145 -7.31 2.13 39.25
CA LYS A 145 -8.65 2.73 39.35
C LYS A 145 -9.45 2.50 38.08
N PRO A 146 -10.78 2.32 38.17
CA PRO A 146 -11.65 2.19 37.01
C PRO A 146 -11.49 3.33 35.99
N GLU A 147 -11.26 4.56 36.45
CA GLU A 147 -11.14 5.75 35.58
C GLU A 147 -9.84 5.76 34.77
N VAL A 148 -8.80 5.04 35.22
CA VAL A 148 -7.51 4.92 34.51
C VAL A 148 -7.59 3.85 33.41
N LEU A 149 -8.56 2.94 33.52
CA LEU A 149 -8.82 1.85 32.57
C LEU A 149 -10.16 2.03 31.83
N PRO A 150 -10.41 3.17 31.16
CA PRO A 150 -11.74 3.49 30.64
C PRO A 150 -12.27 2.49 29.59
N VAL A 151 -11.40 1.81 28.84
CA VAL A 151 -11.83 0.79 27.87
C VAL A 151 -12.29 -0.48 28.58
N TYR A 152 -11.48 -1.00 29.51
CA TYR A 152 -11.81 -2.22 30.25
C TYR A 152 -13.01 -2.01 31.17
N THR A 153 -13.06 -0.87 31.87
CA THR A 153 -14.23 -0.43 32.66
C THR A 153 -15.48 -0.31 31.79
N GLY A 154 -15.37 0.29 30.61
CA GLY A 154 -16.48 0.41 29.67
C GLY A 154 -17.01 -0.96 29.23
N LEU A 155 -16.13 -1.88 28.86
CA LEU A 155 -16.51 -3.24 28.48
C LEU A 155 -17.16 -4.02 29.62
N ALA A 156 -16.61 -3.95 30.85
CA ALA A 156 -17.17 -4.61 32.03
C ALA A 156 -18.56 -4.07 32.43
N ASN A 157 -18.83 -2.79 32.15
CA ASN A 157 -20.14 -2.18 32.39
C ASN A 157 -21.16 -2.46 31.28
N GLU A 158 -20.71 -2.69 30.05
CA GLU A 158 -21.59 -2.91 28.90
C GLU A 158 -21.89 -4.38 28.62
N PHE A 159 -21.03 -5.29 29.06
CA PHE A 159 -21.08 -6.73 28.76
C PHE A 159 -20.93 -7.59 30.03
N ALA A 160 -20.48 -8.86 29.88
CA ALA A 160 -20.24 -9.74 31.00
C ALA A 160 -18.78 -9.70 31.47
N VAL A 161 -18.58 -9.65 32.78
CA VAL A 161 -17.29 -9.91 33.44
C VAL A 161 -17.37 -11.22 34.21
N PHE A 162 -16.36 -12.07 34.11
CA PHE A 162 -16.21 -13.20 35.02
C PHE A 162 -15.39 -12.75 36.21
N ASP A 163 -15.96 -12.78 37.40
CA ASP A 163 -15.24 -12.46 38.64
C ASP A 163 -14.61 -13.70 39.30
N ARG A 164 -14.80 -14.88 38.71
CA ARG A 164 -14.20 -16.16 39.15
C ARG A 164 -13.64 -16.98 37.99
N TRP A 165 -12.83 -16.34 37.14
CA TRP A 165 -12.02 -17.03 36.11
C TRP A 165 -10.58 -17.21 36.59
N PHE A 166 -10.09 -18.44 36.62
CA PHE A 166 -8.77 -18.78 37.15
C PHE A 166 -7.78 -19.14 36.04
N ALA A 167 -6.50 -18.81 36.23
CA ALA A 167 -5.43 -19.41 35.44
C ALA A 167 -5.49 -20.94 35.58
N SER A 168 -5.36 -21.69 34.49
CA SER A 168 -5.52 -23.14 34.48
C SER A 168 -4.47 -23.89 35.29
N VAL A 169 -3.32 -23.26 35.50
CA VAL A 169 -2.18 -23.83 36.23
C VAL A 169 -1.44 -22.71 36.99
N PRO A 170 -0.96 -22.94 38.22
CA PRO A 170 -0.14 -21.99 38.97
C PRO A 170 1.31 -21.97 38.43
N ALA A 171 1.51 -21.62 37.16
CA ALA A 171 2.78 -21.62 36.46
C ALA A 171 2.89 -20.41 35.50
N SER A 172 4.07 -20.21 34.91
CA SER A 172 4.34 -19.08 34.00
C SER A 172 3.38 -19.02 32.79
N THR A 173 3.47 -17.94 32.03
CA THR A 173 2.67 -17.59 30.85
C THR A 173 2.40 -18.76 29.90
N GLN A 174 3.44 -19.44 29.43
CA GLN A 174 3.31 -20.41 28.33
C GLN A 174 2.46 -21.65 28.64
N PRO A 175 2.65 -22.34 29.78
CA PRO A 175 1.73 -23.39 30.23
C PRO A 175 0.27 -22.94 30.20
N ASN A 176 -0.06 -21.76 30.73
CA ASN A 176 -1.43 -21.24 30.75
C ASN A 176 -1.97 -20.97 29.34
N ARG A 177 -1.17 -20.37 28.46
CA ARG A 177 -1.52 -20.19 27.04
C ARG A 177 -1.76 -21.51 26.30
N PHE A 178 -1.14 -22.61 26.71
CA PHE A 178 -1.46 -23.93 26.15
C PHE A 178 -2.86 -24.42 26.55
N TYR A 179 -3.28 -24.24 27.80
CA TYR A 179 -4.62 -24.65 28.24
C TYR A 179 -5.73 -23.95 27.43
N VAL A 180 -5.54 -22.70 27.02
CA VAL A 180 -6.48 -21.94 26.16
C VAL A 180 -6.87 -22.70 24.89
N HIS A 181 -5.93 -23.42 24.28
CA HIS A 181 -6.13 -24.04 22.97
C HIS A 181 -6.05 -25.57 22.98
N SER A 182 -5.48 -26.19 24.02
CA SER A 182 -5.35 -27.66 24.12
C SER A 182 -5.85 -28.27 25.42
N ALA A 183 -6.34 -27.47 26.38
CA ALA A 183 -6.79 -27.94 27.71
C ALA A 183 -5.74 -28.73 28.52
N THR A 184 -4.47 -28.66 28.11
CA THR A 184 -3.30 -29.21 28.80
C THR A 184 -2.05 -28.46 28.35
N SER A 185 -1.07 -28.36 29.24
CA SER A 185 0.30 -27.96 28.92
C SER A 185 1.22 -29.14 28.58
N HIS A 186 0.69 -30.36 28.53
CA HIS A 186 1.43 -31.60 28.26
C HIS A 186 2.61 -31.81 29.23
N GLY A 187 2.36 -31.58 30.52
CA GLY A 187 3.38 -31.70 31.56
C GLY A 187 4.30 -30.47 31.72
N ALA A 188 4.19 -29.45 30.87
CA ALA A 188 5.02 -28.25 30.99
C ALA A 188 4.58 -27.38 32.19
N MET A 189 5.55 -27.03 33.03
CA MET A 189 5.40 -26.08 34.16
C MET A 189 6.19 -24.78 33.97
N SER A 190 7.03 -24.76 32.94
CA SER A 190 7.83 -23.66 32.43
C SER A 190 8.28 -24.08 31.03
N ASN A 191 9.14 -23.31 30.39
CA ASN A 191 9.72 -23.72 29.13
C ASN A 191 10.54 -25.03 29.23
N VAL A 192 10.11 -26.07 28.49
CA VAL A 192 10.89 -27.30 28.29
C VAL A 192 11.75 -27.13 27.03
N ARG A 193 13.01 -26.73 27.22
CA ARG A 193 14.01 -26.41 26.18
C ARG A 193 14.17 -27.48 25.08
N LYS A 194 13.86 -28.76 25.32
CA LYS A 194 14.01 -29.85 24.33
C LYS A 194 12.79 -30.05 23.43
N ASP A 195 11.59 -29.76 23.93
CA ASP A 195 10.34 -30.09 23.25
C ASP A 195 9.90 -29.01 22.25
N LEU A 196 10.41 -27.78 22.40
CA LEU A 196 10.21 -26.70 21.45
C LEU A 196 10.65 -27.03 20.01
N ILE A 197 11.70 -27.85 19.88
CA ILE A 197 12.26 -28.27 18.57
C ILE A 197 11.20 -28.98 17.73
N HIS A 198 10.49 -29.92 18.35
CA HIS A 198 9.49 -30.72 17.65
C HIS A 198 8.10 -30.06 17.67
N GLY A 199 7.90 -29.06 18.53
CA GLY A 199 6.60 -28.49 18.81
C GLY A 199 5.77 -29.41 19.69
N PHE A 200 4.86 -28.81 20.45
CA PHE A 200 4.02 -29.52 21.42
C PHE A 200 3.03 -30.47 20.72
N PRO A 201 2.97 -31.76 21.11
CA PRO A 201 2.26 -32.78 20.36
C PRO A 201 0.76 -32.88 20.68
N GLN A 202 0.28 -32.19 21.73
CA GLN A 202 -1.10 -32.31 22.15
C GLN A 202 -2.08 -31.81 21.09
N LYS A 203 -3.25 -32.47 21.04
CA LYS A 203 -4.34 -32.09 20.14
C LYS A 203 -4.92 -30.74 20.57
N THR A 204 -5.23 -29.89 19.61
CA THR A 204 -5.78 -28.55 19.85
C THR A 204 -7.26 -28.43 19.48
N ILE A 205 -7.89 -27.34 19.89
CA ILE A 205 -9.22 -26.97 19.43
C ILE A 205 -9.24 -26.72 17.92
N PHE A 206 -8.15 -26.19 17.35
CA PHE A 206 -8.00 -25.99 15.91
C PHE A 206 -8.09 -27.31 15.14
N ASP A 207 -7.44 -28.37 15.66
CA ASP A 207 -7.53 -29.71 15.09
C ASP A 207 -8.97 -30.24 15.14
N SER A 208 -9.68 -30.02 16.25
CA SER A 208 -11.08 -30.43 16.39
C SER A 208 -12.01 -29.67 15.42
N LEU A 209 -11.73 -28.39 15.14
CA LEU A 209 -12.50 -27.61 14.16
C LEU A 209 -12.26 -28.14 12.74
N ASP A 210 -11.01 -28.33 12.34
CA ASP A 210 -10.62 -28.84 11.03
C ASP A 210 -11.21 -30.24 10.76
N GLU A 211 -11.14 -31.14 11.74
CA GLU A 211 -11.77 -32.48 11.68
C GLU A 211 -13.29 -32.44 11.48
N ASN A 212 -13.95 -31.36 11.91
CA ASN A 212 -15.39 -31.16 11.74
C ASN A 212 -15.73 -30.27 10.53
N GLY A 213 -14.75 -29.89 9.72
CA GLY A 213 -14.95 -29.05 8.53
C GLY A 213 -15.31 -27.60 8.86
N LEU A 214 -14.94 -27.11 10.05
CA LEU A 214 -15.08 -25.72 10.46
C LEU A 214 -13.75 -24.99 10.29
N ASP A 215 -13.83 -23.68 10.09
CA ASP A 215 -12.66 -22.86 9.79
C ASP A 215 -12.13 -22.11 11.02
N PHE A 216 -10.83 -21.83 11.04
CA PHE A 216 -10.18 -20.99 12.04
C PHE A 216 -9.19 -20.04 11.39
N GLY A 217 -8.83 -18.97 12.10
CA GLY A 217 -7.83 -18.01 11.65
C GLY A 217 -7.06 -17.40 12.80
N ILE A 218 -5.75 -17.23 12.61
CA ILE A 218 -4.84 -16.64 13.57
C ILE A 218 -4.36 -15.31 12.99
N TYR A 219 -4.74 -14.22 13.63
CA TYR A 219 -4.44 -12.85 13.21
C TYR A 219 -3.37 -12.28 14.14
N TYR A 220 -2.15 -12.15 13.65
CA TYR A 220 -0.98 -11.82 14.48
C TYR A 220 -0.28 -10.54 14.02
N GLN A 221 0.43 -9.91 14.95
CA GLN A 221 1.14 -8.65 14.70
C GLN A 221 2.65 -8.85 14.51
N ASN A 222 3.32 -9.68 15.31
CA ASN A 222 4.74 -10.05 15.12
C ASN A 222 4.95 -11.57 15.05
N ILE A 223 4.71 -12.30 16.13
CA ILE A 223 4.87 -13.77 16.16
C ILE A 223 3.65 -14.45 16.80
N PRO A 224 3.01 -15.43 16.14
CA PRO A 224 1.87 -16.13 16.71
C PRO A 224 2.33 -17.23 17.66
N ALA A 225 2.04 -17.09 18.96
CA ALA A 225 2.38 -18.10 19.97
C ALA A 225 1.70 -19.45 19.70
N THR A 226 0.57 -19.48 19.02
CA THR A 226 -0.06 -20.72 18.54
C THR A 226 0.88 -21.63 17.71
N LEU A 227 1.97 -21.11 17.12
CA LEU A 227 2.98 -21.95 16.44
C LEU A 227 3.82 -22.81 17.39
N PHE A 228 3.68 -22.71 18.71
CA PHE A 228 4.24 -23.70 19.63
C PHE A 228 3.66 -25.11 19.44
N PHE A 229 2.42 -25.22 18.95
CA PHE A 229 1.80 -26.51 18.65
C PHE A 229 2.33 -27.10 17.35
N ASN A 230 2.78 -28.35 17.38
CA ASN A 230 3.26 -29.06 16.20
C ASN A 230 2.19 -29.12 15.10
N SER A 231 0.92 -29.34 15.48
CA SER A 231 -0.18 -29.46 14.51
C SER A 231 -0.41 -28.20 13.68
N LEU A 232 -0.16 -27.01 14.25
CA LEU A 232 -0.29 -25.73 13.56
C LEU A 232 0.91 -25.37 12.68
N ARG A 233 2.03 -26.09 12.81
CA ARG A 233 3.17 -25.97 11.88
C ARG A 233 2.98 -26.77 10.58
N LYS A 234 1.93 -27.58 10.47
CA LYS A 234 1.66 -28.40 9.28
C LYS A 234 1.23 -27.54 8.09
N LEU A 235 1.62 -27.96 6.89
CA LEU A 235 1.36 -27.24 5.64
C LEU A 235 -0.12 -26.90 5.43
N LYS A 236 -1.05 -27.80 5.79
CA LYS A 236 -2.50 -27.56 5.71
C LYS A 236 -2.97 -26.30 6.45
N HIS A 237 -2.24 -25.88 7.50
CA HIS A 237 -2.60 -24.74 8.34
C HIS A 237 -1.84 -23.45 7.99
N VAL A 238 -0.84 -23.48 7.09
CA VAL A 238 -0.02 -22.30 6.73
C VAL A 238 -0.87 -21.12 6.22
N LYS A 239 -1.99 -21.40 5.56
CA LYS A 239 -2.92 -20.37 5.06
C LYS A 239 -3.85 -19.77 6.12
N LYS A 240 -3.82 -20.29 7.36
CA LYS A 240 -4.66 -19.84 8.48
C LYS A 240 -4.02 -18.71 9.28
N PHE A 241 -2.77 -18.36 8.97
CA PHE A 241 -2.02 -17.27 9.60
C PHE A 241 -2.14 -16.01 8.75
N HIS A 242 -2.61 -14.94 9.37
CA HIS A 242 -2.98 -13.70 8.72
C HIS A 242 -2.35 -12.50 9.44
N SER A 243 -1.91 -11.50 8.67
CA SER A 243 -1.53 -10.20 9.25
C SER A 243 -2.74 -9.54 9.90
N TYR A 244 -2.61 -9.15 11.16
CA TYR A 244 -3.61 -8.36 11.87
C TYR A 244 -3.91 -7.04 11.14
N ALA A 245 -2.88 -6.25 10.84
CA ALA A 245 -3.03 -4.89 10.30
C ALA A 245 -3.83 -4.83 8.98
N LEU A 246 -3.61 -5.78 8.08
CA LEU A 246 -4.22 -5.77 6.75
C LEU A 246 -5.44 -6.69 6.63
N THR A 247 -5.36 -7.89 7.22
CA THR A 247 -6.31 -8.96 6.91
C THR A 247 -7.46 -9.02 7.91
N PHE A 248 -7.20 -8.78 9.20
CA PHE A 248 -8.25 -8.85 10.24
C PHE A 248 -9.37 -7.83 9.96
N LYS A 249 -9.02 -6.55 9.80
CA LYS A 249 -9.99 -5.48 9.48
C LYS A 249 -10.74 -5.76 8.18
N ARG A 250 -10.06 -6.32 7.18
CA ARG A 250 -10.69 -6.69 5.90
C ARG A 250 -11.69 -7.83 6.08
N HIS A 251 -11.31 -8.93 6.72
CA HIS A 251 -12.20 -10.07 6.96
C HIS A 251 -13.39 -9.67 7.83
N ALA A 252 -13.17 -8.88 8.88
CA ALA A 252 -14.26 -8.35 9.72
C ALA A 252 -15.24 -7.51 8.89
N ARG A 253 -14.74 -6.56 8.09
CA ARG A 253 -15.58 -5.69 7.25
C ARG A 253 -16.39 -6.45 6.20
N LEU A 254 -15.80 -7.50 5.60
CA LEU A 254 -16.46 -8.31 4.58
C LEU A 254 -17.41 -9.37 5.16
N GLY A 255 -17.38 -9.59 6.47
CA GLY A 255 -18.13 -10.68 7.09
C GLY A 255 -17.54 -12.06 6.81
N GLU A 256 -16.21 -12.13 6.68
CA GLU A 256 -15.44 -13.33 6.33
C GLU A 256 -14.60 -13.86 7.50
N LEU A 257 -14.84 -13.42 8.74
CA LEU A 257 -14.14 -13.99 9.89
C LEU A 257 -14.53 -15.47 10.09
N PRO A 258 -13.56 -16.35 10.37
CA PRO A 258 -13.79 -17.79 10.49
C PRO A 258 -14.57 -18.15 11.77
N ASN A 259 -14.88 -19.43 11.98
CA ASN A 259 -15.64 -19.87 13.16
C ASN A 259 -14.88 -19.67 14.46
N TYR A 260 -13.55 -19.76 14.43
CA TYR A 260 -12.69 -19.51 15.58
C TYR A 260 -11.53 -18.59 15.16
N ALA A 261 -11.51 -17.36 15.67
CA ALA A 261 -10.48 -16.38 15.36
C ALA A 261 -9.65 -16.09 16.61
N VAL A 262 -8.33 -16.21 16.50
CA VAL A 262 -7.40 -15.85 17.58
C VAL A 262 -6.67 -14.59 17.16
N ILE A 263 -6.66 -13.58 18.02
CA ILE A 263 -5.94 -12.33 17.79
C ILE A 263 -4.73 -12.31 18.72
N GLU A 264 -3.54 -12.19 18.13
CA GLU A 264 -2.26 -12.18 18.83
C GLU A 264 -1.70 -10.75 18.88
N GLN A 265 -1.15 -10.39 20.03
CA GLN A 265 -0.65 -9.06 20.35
C GLN A 265 0.71 -8.78 19.74
N ARG A 266 1.23 -7.58 19.98
CA ARG A 266 2.65 -7.27 19.86
C ARG A 266 3.32 -7.52 21.20
N TYR A 267 4.22 -8.49 21.20
CA TYR A 267 4.98 -8.88 22.39
C TYR A 267 6.27 -8.08 22.61
N PHE A 268 6.80 -7.42 21.59
CA PHE A 268 8.08 -6.69 21.67
C PHE A 268 7.86 -5.17 21.72
N ASP A 269 8.40 -4.51 22.74
CA ASP A 269 8.19 -3.09 23.01
C ASP A 269 9.18 -2.18 22.27
N VAL A 270 8.96 -2.03 20.96
CA VAL A 270 9.78 -1.19 20.07
C VAL A 270 9.21 0.22 19.90
N LYS A 271 10.04 1.21 19.54
CA LYS A 271 9.61 2.63 19.50
C LYS A 271 8.50 2.91 18.48
N GLU A 272 8.58 2.30 17.30
CA GLU A 272 7.65 2.54 16.19
C GLU A 272 6.30 1.86 16.42
N LEU A 273 6.33 0.61 16.90
CA LEU A 273 5.16 -0.23 17.16
C LEU A 273 5.24 -0.82 18.58
N PRO A 274 4.91 -0.03 19.63
CA PRO A 274 5.04 -0.46 21.03
C PRO A 274 4.21 -1.70 21.35
N ALA A 275 4.63 -2.47 22.34
CA ALA A 275 3.90 -3.65 22.79
C ALA A 275 2.50 -3.27 23.29
N ASN A 276 1.54 -4.19 23.15
CA ASN A 276 0.12 -3.95 23.45
C ASN A 276 -0.58 -5.17 24.09
N ASP A 277 0.18 -5.97 24.81
CA ASP A 277 -0.22 -7.22 25.48
C ASP A 277 -0.52 -7.06 26.99
N ASP A 278 -0.29 -5.88 27.56
CA ASP A 278 -0.38 -5.53 29.00
C ASP A 278 0.68 -6.14 29.93
N HIS A 279 1.66 -6.89 29.43
CA HIS A 279 2.77 -7.46 30.24
C HIS A 279 3.55 -6.34 30.97
N PRO A 280 4.05 -6.48 32.21
CA PRO A 280 5.07 -5.57 32.76
C PRO A 280 6.42 -5.65 32.01
N SER A 281 6.97 -4.60 31.43
CA SER A 281 6.73 -3.19 31.69
C SER A 281 6.10 -2.49 30.51
N HIS A 282 5.14 -3.10 29.83
CA HIS A 282 4.39 -2.51 28.72
C HIS A 282 3.28 -1.58 29.22
N ASP A 283 2.98 -0.55 28.43
CA ASP A 283 2.00 0.48 28.80
C ASP A 283 0.57 -0.07 28.65
N VAL A 284 -0.17 -0.22 29.75
CA VAL A 284 -1.56 -0.72 29.74
C VAL A 284 -2.49 0.19 28.92
N ALA A 285 -2.16 1.48 28.72
CA ALA A 285 -2.90 2.32 27.78
C ALA A 285 -2.76 1.85 26.31
N ARG A 286 -1.70 1.11 25.95
CA ARG A 286 -1.55 0.50 24.62
C ARG A 286 -2.42 -0.75 24.48
N GLY A 287 -2.48 -1.61 25.49
CA GLY A 287 -3.39 -2.76 25.47
C GLY A 287 -4.85 -2.34 25.42
N GLN A 288 -5.24 -1.31 26.18
CA GLN A 288 -6.59 -0.73 26.08
C GLN A 288 -6.93 -0.24 24.66
N ARG A 289 -6.02 0.47 24.00
CA ARG A 289 -6.22 0.92 22.61
C ARG A 289 -6.34 -0.27 21.64
N PHE A 290 -5.55 -1.31 21.86
CA PHE A 290 -5.61 -2.53 21.05
C PHE A 290 -6.94 -3.27 21.24
N VAL A 291 -7.38 -3.48 22.47
CA VAL A 291 -8.68 -4.11 22.77
C VAL A 291 -9.85 -3.27 22.24
N LYS A 292 -9.77 -1.93 22.35
CA LYS A 292 -10.72 -1.02 21.71
C LYS A 292 -10.76 -1.21 20.19
N GLU A 293 -9.62 -1.24 19.52
CA GLU A 293 -9.55 -1.47 18.07
C GLU A 293 -10.17 -2.83 17.68
N VAL A 294 -9.87 -3.90 18.42
CA VAL A 294 -10.47 -5.23 18.20
C VAL A 294 -11.98 -5.16 18.36
N TYR A 295 -12.48 -4.60 19.47
CA TYR A 295 -13.91 -4.45 19.73
C TYR A 295 -14.62 -3.69 18.62
N GLU A 296 -14.14 -2.49 18.28
CA GLU A 296 -14.80 -1.61 17.30
C GLU A 296 -14.76 -2.22 15.89
N THR A 297 -13.67 -2.93 15.55
CA THR A 297 -13.58 -3.67 14.30
C THR A 297 -14.63 -4.77 14.20
N LEU A 298 -14.84 -5.54 15.27
CA LEU A 298 -15.87 -6.59 15.31
C LEU A 298 -17.28 -6.00 15.40
N ARG A 299 -17.46 -4.92 16.14
CA ARG A 299 -18.74 -4.23 16.33
C ARG A 299 -19.26 -3.62 15.02
N ALA A 300 -18.36 -3.17 14.15
CA ALA A 300 -18.67 -2.67 12.81
C ALA A 300 -18.87 -3.79 11.77
N SER A 301 -18.59 -5.06 12.11
CA SER A 301 -18.72 -6.19 11.19
C SER A 301 -20.19 -6.51 10.91
N PRO A 302 -20.56 -6.86 9.66
CA PRO A 302 -21.88 -7.44 9.37
C PRO A 302 -22.14 -8.76 10.13
N GLN A 303 -21.09 -9.44 10.60
CA GLN A 303 -21.22 -10.65 11.41
C GLN A 303 -21.46 -10.37 12.91
N TRP A 304 -21.47 -9.11 13.38
CA TRP A 304 -21.54 -8.76 14.81
C TRP A 304 -22.59 -9.55 15.62
N LYS A 305 -23.80 -9.71 15.06
CA LYS A 305 -24.91 -10.45 15.70
C LYS A 305 -24.67 -11.96 15.82
N GLU A 306 -23.59 -12.47 15.25
CA GLU A 306 -23.21 -13.89 15.24
C GLU A 306 -21.87 -14.14 15.94
N MET A 307 -21.34 -13.14 16.66
CA MET A 307 -20.03 -13.19 17.30
C MET A 307 -20.10 -13.23 18.83
N ALA A 308 -19.10 -13.89 19.41
CA ALA A 308 -18.69 -13.73 20.79
C ALA A 308 -17.20 -13.41 20.83
N LEU A 309 -16.81 -12.30 21.47
CA LEU A 309 -15.42 -11.95 21.77
C LEU A 309 -15.15 -12.27 23.24
N LEU A 310 -14.12 -13.07 23.50
CA LEU A 310 -13.60 -13.34 24.83
C LEU A 310 -12.23 -12.68 24.96
N ILE A 311 -12.10 -11.79 25.94
CA ILE A 311 -10.83 -11.16 26.32
C ILE A 311 -10.46 -11.75 27.68
N THR A 312 -9.31 -12.39 27.78
CA THR A 312 -8.79 -12.98 29.03
C THR A 312 -7.31 -12.67 29.19
N TYR A 313 -6.73 -13.04 30.32
CA TYR A 313 -5.28 -13.04 30.53
C TYR A 313 -4.76 -14.47 30.70
N ASP A 314 -3.47 -14.69 30.50
CA ASP A 314 -2.81 -15.98 30.69
C ASP A 314 -2.62 -16.36 32.16
N GLU A 315 -1.94 -15.54 32.94
CA GLU A 315 -1.76 -15.68 34.38
C GLU A 315 -1.69 -14.31 35.06
N HIS A 316 -1.45 -14.28 36.37
CA HIS A 316 -1.65 -13.08 37.19
C HIS A 316 -0.43 -12.15 37.28
N GLY A 317 0.73 -12.53 36.75
CA GLY A 317 1.94 -11.71 36.67
C GLY A 317 2.58 -11.43 38.01
N GLY A 318 2.28 -12.23 39.03
CA GLY A 318 2.67 -11.99 40.42
C GLY A 318 1.86 -10.90 41.14
N PHE A 319 0.86 -10.30 40.50
CA PHE A 319 -0.03 -9.33 41.13
C PHE A 319 -1.04 -9.99 42.07
N TYR A 320 -1.32 -9.31 43.18
CA TYR A 320 -2.17 -9.83 44.24
C TYR A 320 -3.60 -10.10 43.76
N ASP A 321 -4.20 -11.17 44.29
CA ASP A 321 -5.63 -11.42 44.25
C ASP A 321 -6.10 -11.98 45.59
N HIS A 322 -7.26 -11.52 46.06
CA HIS A 322 -7.77 -11.86 47.38
C HIS A 322 -8.56 -13.17 47.42
N VAL A 323 -8.99 -13.71 46.28
CA VAL A 323 -9.83 -14.91 46.25
C VAL A 323 -8.96 -16.16 46.25
N PRO A 324 -9.22 -17.11 47.18
CA PRO A 324 -8.55 -18.40 47.20
C PRO A 324 -8.67 -19.15 45.87
N THR A 325 -7.55 -19.63 45.35
CA THR A 325 -7.55 -20.50 44.18
C THR A 325 -8.11 -21.90 44.50
N PRO A 326 -8.85 -22.53 43.56
CA PRO A 326 -9.31 -23.91 43.70
C PRO A 326 -8.17 -24.94 43.74
N VAL A 327 -8.08 -25.68 44.86
CA VAL A 327 -7.00 -26.67 45.13
C VAL A 327 -7.50 -28.11 45.30
N SER A 328 -8.80 -28.34 45.14
CA SER A 328 -9.44 -29.66 45.26
C SER A 328 -10.48 -29.87 44.16
N GLY A 329 -10.68 -31.11 43.72
CA GLY A 329 -11.67 -31.46 42.68
C GLY A 329 -11.21 -31.20 41.24
N VAL A 330 -10.05 -30.54 41.07
CA VAL A 330 -9.46 -30.16 39.79
C VAL A 330 -8.77 -31.39 39.16
N PRO A 331 -9.25 -31.94 38.03
CA PRO A 331 -8.73 -33.22 37.50
C PRO A 331 -7.43 -33.03 36.71
N SER A 332 -6.41 -33.87 36.92
CA SER A 332 -5.25 -33.88 36.00
C SER A 332 -5.73 -34.07 34.54
N PRO A 333 -5.28 -33.24 33.57
CA PRO A 333 -5.88 -33.19 32.24
C PRO A 333 -5.64 -34.49 31.46
N ASP A 334 -4.40 -34.97 31.47
CA ASP A 334 -3.89 -36.11 30.69
C ASP A 334 -3.11 -37.12 31.55
N GLY A 335 -2.92 -36.84 32.85
CA GLY A 335 -2.18 -37.71 33.77
C GLY A 335 -0.67 -37.59 33.65
N ILE A 336 -0.16 -36.61 32.92
CA ILE A 336 1.27 -36.32 32.82
C ILE A 336 1.66 -35.45 34.02
N GLU A 337 2.65 -35.91 34.79
CA GLU A 337 3.23 -35.13 35.89
C GLU A 337 4.33 -34.20 35.37
N GLY A 338 4.47 -33.05 36.01
CA GLY A 338 5.50 -32.08 35.67
C GLY A 338 6.92 -32.59 35.99
N PRO A 339 7.95 -31.89 35.50
CA PRO A 339 9.33 -32.30 35.72
C PRO A 339 9.79 -32.16 37.19
N ASP A 340 10.95 -32.77 37.49
CA ASP A 340 11.73 -32.50 38.70
C ASP A 340 12.00 -30.99 38.86
N PRO A 341 11.98 -30.44 40.09
CA PRO A 341 11.86 -31.11 41.39
C PRO A 341 10.44 -31.25 41.93
N TYR A 342 9.43 -30.75 41.21
CA TYR A 342 8.10 -30.56 41.78
C TYR A 342 7.12 -31.69 41.51
N TYR A 343 7.30 -32.44 40.41
CA TYR A 343 6.39 -33.53 40.01
C TYR A 343 4.91 -33.14 40.09
N PHE A 344 4.62 -31.90 39.67
CA PHE A 344 3.30 -31.30 39.85
C PHE A 344 2.26 -32.04 38.99
N ARG A 345 1.14 -32.43 39.61
CA ARG A 345 0.16 -33.34 38.98
C ARG A 345 -0.90 -32.62 38.15
N PHE A 346 -0.83 -31.28 38.10
CA PHE A 346 -1.85 -30.44 37.48
C PHE A 346 -3.24 -30.69 38.08
N ASP A 347 -3.33 -30.76 39.40
CA ASP A 347 -4.55 -31.06 40.17
C ASP A 347 -5.06 -29.88 41.00
N ARG A 348 -4.66 -28.65 40.61
CA ARG A 348 -5.10 -27.37 41.18
C ARG A 348 -4.95 -26.25 40.15
N LEU A 349 -5.69 -25.16 40.35
CA LEU A 349 -5.65 -23.99 39.48
C LEU A 349 -4.64 -22.94 39.98
N GLY A 350 -4.43 -21.91 39.16
CA GLY A 350 -3.69 -20.70 39.49
C GLY A 350 -4.60 -19.59 40.01
N VAL A 351 -4.06 -18.37 40.06
CA VAL A 351 -4.76 -17.19 40.58
C VAL A 351 -5.83 -16.70 39.59
N ARG A 352 -6.84 -15.96 40.08
CA ARG A 352 -7.84 -15.34 39.21
C ARG A 352 -7.22 -14.35 38.23
N VAL A 353 -7.74 -14.35 37.02
CA VAL A 353 -7.34 -13.44 35.94
C VAL A 353 -8.55 -12.67 35.41
N PRO A 354 -8.36 -11.46 34.84
CA PRO A 354 -9.45 -10.71 34.24
C PRO A 354 -10.03 -11.45 33.03
N THR A 355 -11.36 -11.55 32.95
CA THR A 355 -12.02 -12.12 31.76
C THR A 355 -13.34 -11.39 31.46
N ILE A 356 -13.50 -10.97 30.21
CA ILE A 356 -14.70 -10.28 29.70
C ILE A 356 -15.29 -11.09 28.54
N LEU A 357 -16.60 -11.32 28.58
CA LEU A 357 -17.37 -11.88 27.47
C LEU A 357 -18.24 -10.80 26.81
N VAL A 358 -17.93 -10.52 25.55
CA VAL A 358 -18.58 -9.51 24.73
C VAL A 358 -19.41 -10.18 23.65
N SER A 359 -20.72 -9.92 23.65
CA SER A 359 -21.64 -10.34 22.59
C SER A 359 -22.94 -9.55 22.71
N PRO A 360 -23.64 -9.25 21.60
CA PRO A 360 -24.98 -8.66 21.69
C PRO A 360 -26.02 -9.62 22.31
N TRP A 361 -25.67 -10.89 22.54
CA TRP A 361 -26.54 -11.86 23.20
C TRP A 361 -26.45 -11.88 24.72
N VAL A 362 -25.52 -11.10 25.30
CA VAL A 362 -25.29 -11.03 26.74
C VAL A 362 -25.92 -9.76 27.31
N GLU A 363 -26.60 -9.89 28.45
CA GLU A 363 -27.23 -8.75 29.13
C GLU A 363 -26.19 -7.72 29.59
N LYS A 364 -26.60 -6.44 29.58
CA LYS A 364 -25.75 -5.33 29.97
C LYS A 364 -25.31 -5.45 31.42
N GLY A 365 -24.00 -5.32 31.68
CA GLY A 365 -23.44 -5.31 33.02
C GLY A 365 -23.59 -6.65 33.76
N THR A 366 -23.57 -7.77 33.04
CA THR A 366 -23.66 -9.10 33.67
C THR A 366 -22.39 -9.41 34.49
N VAL A 367 -22.53 -10.00 35.67
CA VAL A 367 -21.41 -10.63 36.39
C VAL A 367 -21.62 -12.14 36.37
N ILE A 368 -20.61 -12.86 35.90
CA ILE A 368 -20.60 -14.32 35.85
C ILE A 368 -19.71 -14.81 36.99
N HIS A 369 -20.35 -15.36 38.02
CA HIS A 369 -19.70 -15.94 39.18
C HIS A 369 -19.22 -17.37 38.89
N GLU A 370 -19.75 -18.35 39.62
CA GLU A 370 -19.37 -19.76 39.48
C GLU A 370 -20.14 -20.46 38.35
N PRO A 371 -19.54 -21.45 37.67
CA PRO A 371 -20.24 -22.21 36.64
C PRO A 371 -21.27 -23.15 37.26
N THR A 372 -22.34 -23.44 36.53
CA THR A 372 -23.40 -24.35 36.98
C THR A 372 -23.11 -25.84 36.72
N GLY A 373 -21.93 -26.17 36.18
CA GLY A 373 -21.55 -27.53 35.80
C GLY A 373 -20.42 -27.54 34.77
N PRO A 374 -20.01 -28.71 34.25
CA PRO A 374 -20.70 -30.01 34.29
C PRO A 374 -20.57 -30.82 35.60
N LYS A 375 -19.72 -30.38 36.54
CA LYS A 375 -19.60 -30.94 37.90
C LYS A 375 -19.84 -29.86 38.95
N PRO A 376 -20.22 -30.22 40.19
CA PRO A 376 -20.43 -29.22 41.26
C PRO A 376 -19.17 -28.43 41.62
N ASP A 377 -17.99 -29.00 41.36
CA ASP A 377 -16.69 -28.41 41.62
C ASP A 377 -16.06 -27.76 40.37
N SER A 378 -16.77 -27.75 39.23
CA SER A 378 -16.32 -27.09 38.00
C SER A 378 -15.99 -25.61 38.26
N GLN A 379 -14.97 -25.10 37.57
CA GLN A 379 -14.55 -23.69 37.64
C GLN A 379 -14.43 -23.12 36.23
N PHE A 380 -14.51 -21.80 36.11
CA PHE A 380 -14.11 -21.12 34.87
C PHE A 380 -12.59 -20.98 34.86
N GLU A 381 -11.95 -21.51 33.81
CA GLU A 381 -10.51 -21.43 33.58
C GLU A 381 -10.24 -21.56 32.07
N HIS A 382 -8.98 -21.48 31.60
CA HIS A 382 -8.72 -21.38 30.15
C HIS A 382 -9.32 -22.51 29.31
N SER A 383 -9.45 -23.72 29.87
CA SER A 383 -10.09 -24.86 29.18
C SER A 383 -11.61 -24.74 29.08
N SER A 384 -12.24 -23.79 29.77
CA SER A 384 -13.62 -23.36 29.53
C SER A 384 -13.81 -22.87 28.09
N ILE A 385 -12.77 -22.37 27.43
CA ILE A 385 -12.81 -21.91 26.04
C ILE A 385 -13.04 -23.08 25.08
N PRO A 386 -12.14 -24.09 24.98
CA PRO A 386 -12.35 -25.24 24.11
C PRO A 386 -13.60 -26.05 24.52
N ALA A 387 -13.93 -26.13 25.81
CA ALA A 387 -15.16 -26.76 26.28
C ALA A 387 -16.42 -26.06 25.74
N THR A 388 -16.45 -24.72 25.77
CA THR A 388 -17.57 -23.93 25.25
C THR A 388 -17.65 -23.98 23.73
N VAL A 389 -16.52 -23.86 23.02
CA VAL A 389 -16.47 -23.99 21.54
C VAL A 389 -16.98 -25.35 21.09
N LYS A 390 -16.58 -26.42 21.79
CA LYS A 390 -17.06 -27.78 21.53
C LYS A 390 -18.59 -27.87 21.60
N LYS A 391 -19.20 -27.26 22.62
CA LYS A 391 -20.67 -27.26 22.80
C LYS A 391 -21.37 -26.37 21.79
N LEU A 392 -20.91 -25.12 21.61
CA LEU A 392 -21.49 -24.16 20.66
C LEU A 392 -21.52 -24.71 19.23
N PHE A 393 -20.41 -25.29 18.78
CA PHE A 393 -20.29 -25.79 17.41
C PHE A 393 -20.65 -27.28 17.28
N ASN A 394 -21.07 -27.91 18.38
CA ASN A 394 -21.47 -29.31 18.44
C ASN A 394 -20.42 -30.24 17.80
N LEU A 395 -19.16 -30.07 18.20
CA LEU A 395 -18.03 -30.82 17.63
C LEU A 395 -18.15 -32.31 18.00
N LYS A 396 -17.98 -33.18 16.99
CA LYS A 396 -18.14 -34.64 17.14
C LYS A 396 -16.98 -35.31 17.86
N SER A 397 -15.80 -34.68 17.90
CA SER A 397 -14.64 -35.18 18.64
C SER A 397 -14.95 -35.27 20.13
N ASN A 398 -14.26 -36.11 20.89
CA ASN A 398 -14.33 -36.04 22.36
C ASN A 398 -13.81 -34.67 22.86
N PHE A 399 -14.04 -34.35 24.13
CA PHE A 399 -13.26 -33.30 24.80
C PHE A 399 -11.76 -33.60 24.62
N LEU A 400 -10.94 -32.55 24.56
CA LEU A 400 -9.50 -32.66 24.31
C LEU A 400 -8.81 -33.46 25.43
N THR A 401 -9.27 -33.27 26.67
CA THR A 401 -8.70 -33.82 27.90
C THR A 401 -9.79 -34.05 28.95
N LYS A 402 -9.40 -34.47 30.17
CA LYS A 402 -10.30 -34.46 31.33
C LYS A 402 -10.59 -33.05 31.85
N ARG A 403 -9.73 -32.08 31.57
CA ARG A 403 -9.83 -30.70 32.07
C ARG A 403 -10.97 -29.96 31.40
N ASP A 404 -11.03 -29.90 30.07
CA ASP A 404 -12.15 -29.27 29.34
C ASP A 404 -13.47 -30.05 29.46
N ALA A 405 -13.42 -31.36 29.75
CA ALA A 405 -14.61 -32.12 30.13
C ALA A 405 -15.17 -31.75 31.52
N TRP A 406 -14.34 -31.18 32.39
CA TRP A 406 -14.68 -30.74 33.74
C TRP A 406 -14.92 -29.22 33.83
N ALA A 407 -14.26 -28.42 32.99
CA ALA A 407 -14.32 -26.97 33.02
C ALA A 407 -15.74 -26.44 32.86
N GLY A 408 -16.02 -25.32 33.55
CA GLY A 408 -17.25 -24.57 33.36
C GLY A 408 -17.40 -24.09 31.92
N THR A 409 -18.62 -24.03 31.40
CA THR A 409 -18.88 -23.50 30.05
C THR A 409 -19.89 -22.37 30.12
N PHE A 410 -19.83 -21.46 29.14
CA PHE A 410 -20.61 -20.21 29.14
C PHE A 410 -21.54 -20.08 27.91
N GLU A 411 -21.83 -21.18 27.21
CA GLU A 411 -22.74 -21.21 26.06
C GLU A 411 -24.17 -20.80 26.39
N ASN A 412 -24.61 -21.07 27.63
CA ASN A 412 -25.96 -20.78 28.12
C ASN A 412 -26.26 -19.26 28.09
N TYR A 413 -25.25 -18.42 28.34
CA TYR A 413 -25.41 -16.96 28.36
C TYR A 413 -25.81 -16.37 27.00
N PHE A 414 -25.54 -17.06 25.88
CA PHE A 414 -25.98 -16.61 24.55
C PHE A 414 -27.44 -16.96 24.23
N THR A 415 -28.11 -17.72 25.10
CA THR A 415 -29.48 -18.20 24.90
C THR A 415 -30.49 -17.62 25.88
N LEU A 416 -30.04 -16.78 26.81
CA LEU A 416 -30.91 -16.07 27.76
C LEU A 416 -31.86 -15.08 27.07
N ARG A 417 -31.46 -14.61 25.89
CA ARG A 417 -32.23 -13.68 25.06
C ARG A 417 -32.81 -14.35 23.82
N SER A 418 -34.02 -13.93 23.44
CA SER A 418 -34.63 -14.32 22.16
C SER A 418 -34.12 -13.50 20.97
N THR A 419 -33.60 -12.29 21.21
CA THR A 419 -33.06 -11.38 20.19
C THR A 419 -31.76 -10.74 20.66
N PRO A 420 -30.81 -10.45 19.75
CA PRO A 420 -29.61 -9.72 20.11
C PRO A 420 -29.97 -8.30 20.56
N ARG A 421 -29.13 -7.72 21.41
CA ARG A 421 -29.18 -6.33 21.81
C ARG A 421 -28.84 -5.42 20.62
N ASP A 422 -29.60 -4.35 20.49
CA ASP A 422 -29.37 -3.28 19.51
C ASP A 422 -28.75 -2.03 20.16
N ASP A 423 -28.52 -2.04 21.48
CA ASP A 423 -27.97 -0.94 22.28
C ASP A 423 -26.47 -1.07 22.58
N CYS A 424 -25.78 -2.07 22.01
CA CYS A 424 -24.35 -2.24 22.19
C CYS A 424 -23.58 -1.04 21.61
N PRO A 425 -22.64 -0.43 22.36
CA PRO A 425 -21.96 0.79 21.94
C PRO A 425 -21.23 0.58 20.62
N GLU A 426 -21.24 1.58 19.74
CA GLU A 426 -20.49 1.51 18.48
C GLU A 426 -19.01 1.81 18.69
N THR A 427 -18.70 2.65 19.67
CA THR A 427 -17.35 3.05 20.06
C THR A 427 -17.17 2.98 21.57
N LEU A 428 -15.97 2.63 22.03
CA LEU A 428 -15.58 2.66 23.44
C LEU A 428 -14.92 4.00 23.82
N PRO A 429 -14.80 4.32 25.12
CA PRO A 429 -14.10 5.52 25.57
C PRO A 429 -12.68 5.67 25.01
N GLU A 430 -12.25 6.91 24.78
CA GLU A 430 -10.91 7.20 24.26
C GLU A 430 -9.83 7.08 25.34
N VAL A 431 -8.66 6.56 24.95
CA VAL A 431 -7.48 6.45 25.82
C VAL A 431 -6.51 7.59 25.48
N THR A 432 -6.74 8.74 26.13
CA THR A 432 -6.08 10.01 25.78
C THR A 432 -4.65 10.12 26.28
N THR A 433 -4.25 9.30 27.25
CA THR A 433 -2.98 9.48 27.96
C THR A 433 -2.22 8.16 28.04
N SER A 434 -0.90 8.20 27.83
CA SER A 434 -0.03 7.06 28.12
C SER A 434 0.16 6.93 29.62
N LEU A 435 0.15 5.72 30.16
CA LEU A 435 0.46 5.51 31.58
C LEU A 435 1.97 5.43 31.80
N ARG A 436 2.75 5.20 30.73
CA ARG A 436 4.21 5.16 30.81
C ARG A 436 4.80 6.59 30.83
N PRO A 437 5.80 6.87 31.69
CA PRO A 437 6.46 8.18 31.75
C PRO A 437 7.46 8.45 30.61
N GLY A 438 7.92 7.41 29.89
CA GLY A 438 8.95 7.49 28.85
C GLY A 438 8.62 6.72 27.56
N ARG A 439 9.58 6.70 26.63
CA ARG A 439 9.47 5.94 25.36
C ARG A 439 9.70 4.44 25.60
N PRO A 440 9.25 3.56 24.69
CA PRO A 440 9.63 2.14 24.66
C PRO A 440 11.15 1.93 24.74
N ARG A 441 11.55 0.90 25.50
CA ARG A 441 12.95 0.51 25.71
C ARG A 441 13.28 -0.69 24.84
N GLU A 442 13.61 -0.41 23.59
CA GLU A 442 13.93 -1.45 22.61
C GLU A 442 15.35 -2.04 22.79
N ASP A 443 16.16 -1.45 23.67
CA ASP A 443 17.51 -1.86 24.05
C ASP A 443 17.55 -2.72 25.34
N SER A 444 16.40 -2.97 25.97
CA SER A 444 16.34 -3.83 27.16
C SER A 444 16.53 -5.31 26.82
N SER A 445 16.85 -6.09 27.85
CA SER A 445 16.78 -7.56 27.78
C SER A 445 15.34 -8.02 27.57
N LEU A 446 15.21 -9.24 27.05
CA LEU A 446 13.92 -9.88 26.83
C LEU A 446 13.27 -10.35 28.15
N SER A 447 11.94 -10.35 28.21
CA SER A 447 11.18 -11.09 29.24
C SER A 447 11.30 -12.60 29.03
N GLU A 448 10.92 -13.40 30.04
CA GLU A 448 10.93 -14.88 29.94
C GLU A 448 10.13 -15.33 28.71
N PHE A 449 8.90 -14.82 28.55
CA PHE A 449 8.04 -15.15 27.41
C PHE A 449 8.62 -14.67 26.05
N GLN A 450 9.23 -13.48 25.99
CA GLN A 450 9.90 -13.03 24.78
C GLN A 450 11.07 -13.95 24.39
N VAL A 451 11.85 -14.46 25.35
CA VAL A 451 12.90 -15.46 25.07
C VAL A 451 12.28 -16.74 24.48
N GLU A 452 11.15 -17.18 25.01
CA GLU A 452 10.43 -18.36 24.50
C GLU A 452 9.97 -18.16 23.04
N LEU A 453 9.45 -16.97 22.71
CA LEU A 453 9.08 -16.61 21.34
C LEU A 453 10.29 -16.61 20.40
N ILE A 454 11.48 -16.18 20.87
CA ILE A 454 12.71 -16.25 20.07
C ILE A 454 13.21 -17.68 19.88
N GLN A 455 13.08 -18.52 20.89
CA GLN A 455 13.38 -19.95 20.73
C GLN A 455 12.43 -20.59 19.72
N LEU A 456 11.13 -20.25 19.73
CA LEU A 456 10.19 -20.65 18.68
C LEU A 456 10.64 -20.15 17.30
N ALA A 457 10.96 -18.86 17.17
CA ALA A 457 11.45 -18.28 15.92
C ALA A 457 12.68 -19.03 15.37
N SER A 458 13.61 -19.44 16.24
CA SER A 458 14.78 -20.22 15.83
C SER A 458 14.44 -21.62 15.28
N GLN A 459 13.31 -22.18 15.69
CA GLN A 459 12.80 -23.42 15.09
C GLN A 459 12.25 -23.16 13.70
N LEU A 460 11.43 -22.11 13.56
CA LEU A 460 10.75 -21.76 12.33
C LEU A 460 11.74 -21.45 11.19
N ASN A 461 12.90 -20.85 11.52
CA ASN A 461 13.91 -20.47 10.54
C ASN A 461 15.08 -21.46 10.40
N GLY A 462 15.12 -22.51 11.24
CA GLY A 462 16.12 -23.58 11.19
C GLY A 462 17.39 -23.35 12.02
N ASP A 463 17.53 -22.23 12.73
CA ASP A 463 18.72 -21.88 13.51
C ASP A 463 18.85 -22.64 14.84
N HIS A 464 17.82 -23.38 15.24
CA HIS A 464 17.85 -24.24 16.44
C HIS A 464 18.96 -25.31 16.45
N VAL A 465 19.53 -25.64 15.30
CA VAL A 465 20.66 -26.58 15.18
C VAL A 465 22.01 -25.94 15.53
N LEU A 466 22.05 -24.62 15.76
CA LEU A 466 23.27 -23.89 16.12
C LEU A 466 23.58 -24.06 17.61
N ASN A 467 24.87 -23.98 17.97
CA ASN A 467 25.35 -24.07 19.35
C ASN A 467 24.80 -22.99 20.30
N THR A 468 24.12 -21.98 19.76
CA THR A 468 23.45 -20.93 20.54
C THR A 468 22.13 -21.40 21.14
N TYR A 469 21.52 -22.47 20.64
CA TYR A 469 20.33 -23.08 21.25
C TYR A 469 20.72 -23.94 22.47
N PRO A 470 19.97 -23.91 23.59
CA PRO A 470 18.70 -23.23 23.82
C PRO A 470 18.83 -21.76 24.29
N ASN A 471 20.05 -21.24 24.45
CA ASN A 471 20.30 -19.91 25.01
C ASN A 471 20.09 -18.76 23.99
N ILE A 472 19.44 -19.03 22.85
CA ILE A 472 19.15 -18.01 21.84
C ILE A 472 18.10 -17.05 22.40
N GLY A 473 18.32 -15.74 22.23
CA GLY A 473 17.48 -14.69 22.81
C GLY A 473 18.02 -14.13 24.13
N GLU A 474 18.78 -14.89 24.93
CA GLU A 474 19.30 -14.43 26.24
C GLU A 474 20.22 -13.19 26.12
N THR A 475 20.88 -13.03 24.97
CA THR A 475 21.78 -11.89 24.69
C THR A 475 21.19 -10.87 23.72
N MET A 476 19.94 -11.05 23.27
CA MET A 476 19.29 -10.14 22.32
C MET A 476 18.63 -8.98 23.05
N THR A 477 18.67 -7.81 22.42
CA THR A 477 17.79 -6.69 22.77
C THR A 477 16.36 -6.94 22.28
N VAL A 478 15.37 -6.28 22.88
CA VAL A 478 13.96 -6.30 22.41
C VAL A 478 13.85 -5.96 20.93
N ARG A 479 14.63 -5.00 20.43
CA ARG A 479 14.68 -4.62 19.00
C ARG A 479 15.14 -5.76 18.12
N GLU A 480 16.27 -6.38 18.46
CA GLU A 480 16.85 -7.49 17.70
C GLU A 480 15.92 -8.70 17.68
N ALA A 481 15.31 -8.99 18.82
CA ALA A 481 14.34 -10.05 18.98
C ALA A 481 13.08 -9.85 18.13
N ASN A 482 12.51 -8.63 18.11
CA ASN A 482 11.35 -8.33 17.25
C ASN A 482 11.66 -8.62 15.77
N ILE A 483 12.81 -8.12 15.28
CA ILE A 483 13.24 -8.30 13.89
C ILE A 483 13.45 -9.79 13.58
N TYR A 484 14.11 -10.52 14.50
CA TYR A 484 14.36 -11.95 14.34
C TYR A 484 13.06 -12.76 14.28
N ALA A 485 12.10 -12.45 15.15
CA ALA A 485 10.81 -13.13 15.20
C ALA A 485 9.99 -12.89 13.92
N GLU A 486 9.91 -11.64 13.44
CA GLU A 486 9.18 -11.30 12.22
C GLU A 486 9.78 -11.99 10.98
N ASP A 487 11.10 -11.97 10.82
CA ASP A 487 11.79 -12.65 9.71
C ASP A 487 11.53 -14.16 9.74
N ALA A 488 11.68 -14.79 10.92
CA ALA A 488 11.47 -16.22 11.08
C ALA A 488 10.06 -16.65 10.67
N VAL A 489 9.03 -15.94 11.14
CA VAL A 489 7.63 -16.23 10.80
C VAL A 489 7.36 -16.01 9.32
N LYS A 490 7.87 -14.92 8.74
CA LYS A 490 7.73 -14.62 7.31
C LYS A 490 8.32 -15.75 6.46
N ARG A 491 9.57 -16.13 6.72
CA ARG A 491 10.28 -17.18 5.97
C ARG A 491 9.57 -18.53 6.10
N PHE A 492 9.11 -18.88 7.29
CA PHE A 492 8.35 -20.11 7.51
C PHE A 492 7.05 -20.16 6.70
N LEU A 493 6.25 -19.09 6.73
CA LEU A 493 4.98 -19.04 5.99
C LEU A 493 5.19 -18.98 4.47
N GLU A 494 6.19 -18.26 3.99
CA GLU A 494 6.55 -18.20 2.57
C GLU A 494 7.01 -19.56 2.05
N ALA A 495 7.91 -20.22 2.76
CA ALA A 495 8.36 -21.57 2.44
C ALA A 495 7.18 -22.57 2.45
N GLY A 496 6.27 -22.46 3.41
CA GLY A 496 5.07 -23.28 3.46
C GLY A 496 4.13 -23.07 2.28
N ARG A 497 3.89 -21.81 1.87
CA ARG A 497 3.09 -21.49 0.68
C ARG A 497 3.75 -22.01 -0.59
N ALA A 498 5.07 -21.88 -0.71
CA ALA A 498 5.83 -22.40 -1.83
C ALA A 498 5.76 -23.94 -1.91
N ALA A 499 5.91 -24.63 -0.78
CA ALA A 499 5.81 -26.09 -0.70
C ALA A 499 4.41 -26.58 -1.10
N LEU A 500 3.35 -25.94 -0.62
CA LEU A 500 1.97 -26.24 -1.05
C LEU A 500 1.79 -26.04 -2.56
N LYS A 501 2.32 -24.94 -3.12
CA LYS A 501 2.26 -24.67 -4.56
C LYS A 501 3.01 -25.73 -5.38
N ALA A 502 4.06 -26.31 -4.81
CA ALA A 502 4.85 -27.39 -5.41
C ALA A 502 4.21 -28.79 -5.24
N GLY A 503 3.03 -28.90 -4.62
CA GLY A 503 2.32 -30.17 -4.43
C GLY A 503 2.83 -31.01 -3.25
N ALA A 504 3.50 -30.39 -2.27
CA ALA A 504 3.93 -31.08 -1.05
C ALA A 504 2.72 -31.59 -0.24
N ASN A 505 2.92 -32.70 0.48
CA ASN A 505 1.90 -33.29 1.34
C ASN A 505 1.45 -32.30 2.43
N GLU A 506 0.15 -31.99 2.50
CA GLU A 506 -0.39 -31.00 3.43
C GLU A 506 -0.20 -31.36 4.92
N SER A 507 0.08 -32.62 5.25
CA SER A 507 0.40 -33.05 6.61
C SER A 507 1.87 -32.85 7.00
N ALA A 508 2.75 -32.51 6.06
CA ALA A 508 4.16 -32.27 6.32
C ALA A 508 4.38 -30.95 7.06
N ILE A 509 5.53 -30.83 7.73
CA ILE A 509 6.01 -29.60 8.35
C ILE A 509 7.23 -29.13 7.55
N VAL A 510 7.30 -27.83 7.28
CA VAL A 510 8.46 -27.25 6.60
C VAL A 510 9.65 -27.26 7.55
N THR A 511 10.73 -27.92 7.16
CA THR A 511 12.02 -27.84 7.86
C THR A 511 12.93 -26.87 7.12
N MET A 512 13.23 -25.74 7.73
CA MET A 512 14.19 -24.77 7.22
C MET A 512 15.62 -25.20 7.57
N ARG A 513 16.58 -24.97 6.67
CA ARG A 513 18.01 -25.14 6.98
C ARG A 513 18.55 -23.85 7.59
N ALA A 514 19.34 -23.98 8.67
CA ALA A 514 20.11 -22.86 9.24
C ALA A 514 20.90 -22.16 8.12
N SER A 515 20.75 -20.85 8.03
CA SER A 515 21.49 -20.06 7.04
C SER A 515 22.67 -19.38 7.73
N LEU A 516 23.89 -19.58 7.24
CA LEU A 516 25.06 -18.83 7.72
C LEU A 516 24.93 -17.30 7.48
N THR A 517 23.99 -16.89 6.62
CA THR A 517 23.64 -15.48 6.36
C THR A 517 22.61 -14.90 7.34
N SER A 518 22.03 -15.65 8.28
CA SER A 518 21.11 -15.08 9.28
C SER A 518 21.81 -14.14 10.29
N ARG A 519 23.14 -14.06 10.24
CA ARG A 519 23.97 -13.09 10.98
C ARG A 519 24.26 -11.80 10.18
N VAL A 520 23.33 -11.31 9.36
CA VAL A 520 23.52 -9.97 8.78
C VAL A 520 23.17 -8.93 9.85
N ASN A 521 24.16 -8.07 10.17
CA ASN A 521 24.02 -6.91 11.05
C ASN A 521 22.65 -6.21 10.90
N ALA A 522 21.94 -6.03 12.01
CA ALA A 522 20.59 -5.45 12.10
C ALA A 522 20.45 -3.98 11.68
N GLN A 523 21.53 -3.34 11.21
CA GLN A 523 21.48 -2.05 10.54
C GLN A 523 21.23 -2.17 9.03
N GLY A 524 21.49 -3.32 8.40
CA GLY A 524 21.39 -3.49 6.95
C GLY A 524 20.04 -3.98 6.42
N HIS A 525 19.22 -4.66 7.23
CA HIS A 525 17.97 -5.29 6.74
C HIS A 525 16.75 -4.35 6.72
N SER A 526 16.57 -3.44 7.70
CA SER A 526 15.50 -2.44 7.62
C SER A 526 15.82 -1.42 6.52
N SER A 527 17.08 -0.99 6.40
CA SER A 527 17.51 -0.18 5.26
C SER A 527 17.30 -0.90 3.92
N TYR A 528 17.54 -2.20 3.83
CA TYR A 528 17.34 -2.96 2.58
C TYR A 528 15.85 -3.09 2.21
N LEU A 529 14.97 -3.41 3.17
CA LEU A 529 13.53 -3.48 2.94
C LEU A 529 12.92 -2.11 2.64
N GLU A 530 13.29 -1.07 3.39
CA GLU A 530 12.90 0.32 3.14
C GLU A 530 13.35 0.76 1.74
N THR A 531 14.60 0.48 1.38
CA THR A 531 15.15 0.77 0.05
C THR A 531 14.39 0.02 -1.06
N HIS A 532 14.04 -1.25 -0.86
CA HIS A 532 13.27 -2.00 -1.86
C HIS A 532 11.83 -1.57 -1.99
N VAL A 533 11.19 -1.17 -0.89
CA VAL A 533 9.85 -0.59 -0.91
C VAL A 533 9.87 0.77 -1.60
N GLU A 534 10.87 1.61 -1.31
CA GLU A 534 11.10 2.88 -1.98
C GLU A 534 11.28 2.71 -3.49
N TYR A 535 12.19 1.82 -3.92
CA TYR A 535 12.35 1.49 -5.35
C TYR A 535 11.04 1.01 -5.96
N SER A 536 10.31 0.10 -5.29
CA SER A 536 9.04 -0.42 -5.80
C SER A 536 7.98 0.67 -5.98
N ILE A 537 7.86 1.59 -5.03
CA ILE A 537 6.92 2.71 -5.09
C ILE A 537 7.31 3.67 -6.23
N ASN A 538 8.58 4.03 -6.32
CA ASN A 538 9.08 4.92 -7.38
C ASN A 538 8.92 4.29 -8.78
N THR A 539 9.22 3.01 -8.95
CA THR A 539 9.01 2.30 -10.23
C THR A 539 7.52 2.23 -10.60
N ILE A 540 6.62 1.93 -9.65
CA ILE A 540 5.17 1.93 -9.91
C ILE A 540 4.68 3.31 -10.31
N TYR A 541 5.13 4.35 -9.60
CA TYR A 541 4.80 5.74 -9.90
C TYR A 541 5.23 6.14 -11.31
N LEU A 542 6.48 5.83 -11.69
CA LEU A 542 7.02 6.17 -13.01
C LEU A 542 6.34 5.38 -14.14
N LEU A 543 6.10 4.07 -13.95
CA LEU A 543 5.36 3.26 -14.92
C LEU A 543 3.93 3.75 -15.10
N PHE A 544 3.23 4.08 -14.00
CA PHE A 544 1.88 4.64 -14.09
C PHE A 544 1.87 5.96 -14.86
N SER A 545 2.85 6.83 -14.58
CA SER A 545 3.02 8.09 -15.32
C SER A 545 3.31 7.83 -16.81
N ALA A 546 4.15 6.86 -17.15
CA ALA A 546 4.42 6.46 -18.52
C ALA A 546 3.16 5.95 -19.26
N TYR A 547 2.30 5.19 -18.58
CA TYR A 547 1.03 4.73 -19.15
C TYR A 547 0.09 5.89 -19.45
N LEU A 548 0.02 6.87 -18.56
CA LEU A 548 -0.77 8.10 -18.78
C LEU A 548 -0.23 8.91 -19.95
N VAL A 549 1.09 9.09 -20.07
CA VAL A 549 1.69 9.76 -21.22
C VAL A 549 1.41 8.99 -22.51
N PHE A 550 1.48 7.66 -22.49
CA PHE A 550 1.13 6.87 -23.68
C PHE A 550 -0.35 7.00 -24.07
N VAL A 551 -1.27 7.22 -23.11
CA VAL A 551 -2.68 7.54 -23.42
C VAL A 551 -2.81 8.86 -24.20
N MET A 552 -1.83 9.77 -24.12
CA MET A 552 -1.81 10.95 -25.00
C MET A 552 -1.75 10.57 -26.48
N GLN A 553 -1.18 9.42 -26.84
CA GLN A 553 -1.21 8.94 -28.23
C GLN A 553 -2.63 8.64 -28.72
N LEU A 554 -3.50 8.13 -27.84
CA LEU A 554 -4.93 7.98 -28.15
C LEU A 554 -5.60 9.36 -28.26
N GLY A 555 -5.20 10.29 -27.39
CA GLY A 555 -5.63 11.68 -27.44
C GLY A 555 -5.31 12.36 -28.77
N PHE A 556 -4.05 12.26 -29.23
CA PHE A 556 -3.62 12.74 -30.53
C PHE A 556 -4.37 12.04 -31.67
N ALA A 557 -4.50 10.71 -31.65
CA ALA A 557 -5.24 10.01 -32.69
C ALA A 557 -6.68 10.52 -32.86
N MET A 558 -7.41 10.72 -31.75
CA MET A 558 -8.79 11.24 -31.79
C MET A 558 -8.83 12.72 -32.19
N LEU A 559 -7.96 13.55 -31.61
CA LEU A 559 -7.90 14.98 -31.89
C LEU A 559 -7.55 15.24 -33.37
N CYS A 560 -6.52 14.56 -33.87
CA CYS A 560 -6.07 14.68 -35.25
C CYS A 560 -7.12 14.15 -36.23
N ALA A 561 -7.72 12.99 -35.96
CA ALA A 561 -8.81 12.47 -36.79
C ALA A 561 -9.97 13.47 -36.87
N GLY A 562 -10.43 14.00 -35.74
CA GLY A 562 -11.52 14.98 -35.71
C GLY A 562 -11.22 16.29 -36.43
N SER A 563 -9.94 16.69 -36.46
CA SER A 563 -9.48 17.98 -37.01
C SER A 563 -9.21 17.96 -38.52
N VAL A 564 -9.06 16.78 -39.13
CA VAL A 564 -8.90 16.65 -40.59
C VAL A 564 -10.23 16.37 -41.30
N ARG A 565 -10.26 16.51 -42.63
CA ARG A 565 -11.41 16.09 -43.45
C ARG A 565 -11.61 14.56 -43.38
N ALA A 566 -12.87 14.11 -43.42
CA ALA A 566 -13.24 12.70 -43.26
C ALA A 566 -12.52 11.73 -44.22
N LYS A 567 -12.15 12.22 -45.42
CA LYS A 567 -11.42 11.47 -46.46
C LYS A 567 -9.94 11.17 -46.12
N ASN A 568 -9.45 11.66 -44.99
CA ASN A 568 -8.07 11.53 -44.51
C ASN A 568 -8.01 10.97 -43.07
N ALA A 569 -9.13 10.50 -42.53
CA ALA A 569 -9.25 10.08 -41.14
C ALA A 569 -8.48 8.77 -40.89
N LEU A 570 -8.55 7.80 -41.80
CA LEU A 570 -7.81 6.55 -41.70
C LEU A 570 -6.30 6.81 -41.77
N ASN A 571 -5.88 7.67 -42.71
CA ASN A 571 -4.47 8.02 -42.87
C ASN A 571 -3.87 8.61 -41.59
N ILE A 572 -4.52 9.60 -40.98
CA ILE A 572 -3.98 10.26 -39.78
C ILE A 572 -4.02 9.35 -38.54
N MET A 573 -4.99 8.45 -38.43
CA MET A 573 -4.98 7.43 -37.38
C MET A 573 -3.82 6.44 -37.57
N LEU A 574 -3.55 6.03 -38.82
CA LEU A 574 -2.43 5.15 -39.13
C LEU A 574 -1.08 5.82 -38.81
N THR A 575 -0.89 7.10 -39.16
CA THR A 575 0.37 7.80 -38.82
C THR A 575 0.60 7.85 -37.32
N ASN A 576 -0.45 8.06 -36.50
CA ASN A 576 -0.33 8.00 -35.04
C ASN A 576 0.11 6.61 -34.53
N VAL A 577 -0.41 5.52 -35.09
CA VAL A 577 0.06 4.17 -34.73
C VAL A 577 1.52 3.97 -35.14
N VAL A 578 1.87 4.46 -36.33
CA VAL A 578 3.20 4.36 -36.91
C VAL A 578 4.23 5.14 -36.10
N ASP A 579 3.90 6.33 -35.63
CA ASP A 579 4.75 7.14 -34.76
C ASP A 579 5.12 6.37 -33.49
N ALA A 580 4.17 5.63 -32.89
CA ALA A 580 4.46 4.79 -31.74
C ALA A 580 5.40 3.62 -32.07
N VAL A 581 5.15 2.87 -33.16
CA VAL A 581 5.94 1.66 -33.47
C VAL A 581 7.31 1.98 -34.09
N VAL A 582 7.40 2.98 -34.96
CA VAL A 582 8.69 3.42 -35.55
C VAL A 582 9.49 4.19 -34.51
N GLY A 583 8.83 5.07 -33.75
CA GLY A 583 9.45 5.80 -32.66
C GLY A 583 10.01 4.87 -31.59
N SER A 584 9.33 3.77 -31.24
CA SER A 584 9.87 2.79 -30.27
C SER A 584 11.15 2.12 -30.74
N LEU A 585 11.19 1.65 -31.99
CA LEU A 585 12.41 1.04 -32.54
C LEU A 585 13.55 2.04 -32.69
N SER A 586 13.26 3.25 -33.19
CA SER A 586 14.28 4.29 -33.37
C SER A 586 14.84 4.79 -32.03
N TYR A 587 13.95 5.02 -31.05
CA TYR A 587 14.34 5.46 -29.72
C TYR A 587 15.10 4.38 -28.95
N TYR A 588 14.71 3.10 -29.08
CA TYR A 588 15.44 1.97 -28.53
C TYR A 588 16.86 1.86 -29.10
N LEU A 589 17.00 1.88 -30.43
CA LEU A 589 18.28 1.68 -31.09
C LEU A 589 19.25 2.86 -30.85
N PHE A 590 18.75 4.09 -30.95
CA PHE A 590 19.58 5.30 -30.96
C PHE A 590 19.12 6.37 -29.98
N GLY A 591 17.82 6.63 -29.88
CA GLY A 591 17.33 7.82 -29.18
C GLY A 591 17.64 7.83 -27.68
N PHE A 592 17.44 6.74 -26.96
CA PHE A 592 17.78 6.69 -25.54
C PHE A 592 19.28 6.90 -25.30
N ALA A 593 20.12 6.36 -26.19
CA ALA A 593 21.56 6.50 -26.13
C ALA A 593 22.01 7.96 -26.34
N PHE A 594 21.45 8.64 -27.33
CA PHE A 594 21.78 10.03 -27.58
C PHE A 594 21.23 10.97 -26.51
N ALA A 595 20.09 10.64 -25.89
CA ALA A 595 19.49 11.44 -24.82
C ALA A 595 20.21 11.26 -23.48
N PHE A 596 20.45 10.01 -23.06
CA PHE A 596 20.87 9.69 -21.68
C PHE A 596 22.15 8.85 -21.62
N GLY A 597 22.84 8.65 -22.74
CA GLY A 597 24.11 7.91 -22.79
C GLY A 597 25.22 8.62 -22.01
N GLU A 598 25.66 8.01 -20.91
CA GLU A 598 26.76 8.51 -20.07
C GLU A 598 27.94 7.52 -20.03
N GLY A 599 29.17 8.02 -19.92
CA GLY A 599 30.40 7.22 -20.01
C GLY A 599 31.68 8.06 -20.02
N SER A 600 32.84 7.43 -20.16
CA SER A 600 34.14 8.14 -20.21
C SER A 600 34.25 9.13 -21.37
N ASP A 601 33.52 8.88 -22.46
CA ASP A 601 33.45 9.72 -23.66
C ASP A 601 32.18 10.60 -23.68
N ALA A 602 31.51 10.76 -22.53
CA ALA A 602 30.35 11.66 -22.43
C ALA A 602 30.79 13.09 -22.68
N ASN A 603 29.97 13.84 -23.40
CA ASN A 603 30.20 15.25 -23.69
C ASN A 603 28.89 16.03 -23.49
N PRO A 604 28.95 17.36 -23.29
CA PRO A 604 27.74 18.13 -23.00
C PRO A 604 26.72 18.24 -24.14
N PHE A 605 27.07 17.79 -25.35
CA PHE A 605 26.26 17.96 -26.55
C PHE A 605 25.42 16.72 -26.91
N ILE A 606 25.95 15.51 -26.75
CA ILE A 606 25.22 14.27 -27.12
C ILE A 606 25.72 13.07 -26.29
N GLY A 607 24.79 12.19 -25.91
CA GLY A 607 25.10 10.93 -25.23
C GLY A 607 25.78 9.90 -26.14
N THR A 608 26.60 9.02 -25.56
CA THR A 608 27.49 8.12 -26.31
C THR A 608 27.45 6.65 -25.89
N SER A 609 26.55 6.27 -24.97
CA SER A 609 26.39 4.91 -24.45
C SER A 609 24.91 4.48 -24.41
N PHE A 610 24.62 3.25 -23.98
CA PHE A 610 23.26 2.68 -23.89
C PHE A 610 22.52 2.44 -25.23
N PHE A 611 23.23 2.35 -26.36
CA PHE A 611 22.64 1.93 -27.63
C PHE A 611 21.94 0.58 -27.48
N ALA A 612 20.71 0.48 -27.98
CA ALA A 612 19.86 -0.70 -27.84
C ALA A 612 19.70 -1.16 -26.37
N LEU A 613 19.64 -0.20 -25.43
CA LEU A 613 19.57 -0.44 -23.97
C LEU A 613 20.67 -1.34 -23.41
N LYS A 614 21.81 -1.42 -24.10
CA LYS A 614 22.97 -2.13 -23.58
C LYS A 614 23.38 -1.51 -22.23
N ASP A 615 23.71 -2.36 -21.26
CA ASP A 615 24.16 -1.94 -19.92
C ASP A 615 23.06 -1.23 -19.07
N ILE A 616 21.78 -1.50 -19.36
CA ILE A 616 20.59 -1.13 -18.56
C ILE A 616 19.98 -2.41 -17.93
N PRO A 617 19.53 -2.41 -16.66
CA PRO A 617 19.48 -1.29 -15.72
C PRO A 617 20.87 -0.86 -15.22
N ASN A 618 21.03 0.44 -14.98
CA ASN A 618 22.27 1.06 -14.53
C ASN A 618 22.03 1.84 -13.23
N SER A 619 22.60 1.34 -12.13
CA SER A 619 22.46 1.97 -10.81
C SER A 619 23.32 3.21 -10.60
N THR A 620 24.30 3.49 -11.47
CA THR A 620 25.16 4.67 -11.34
C THR A 620 24.40 5.94 -11.71
N TYR A 621 23.51 5.84 -12.70
CA TYR A 621 22.75 6.96 -13.24
C TYR A 621 21.24 6.82 -12.99
N ASP A 622 20.83 5.83 -12.20
CA ASP A 622 19.43 5.50 -11.89
C ASP A 622 18.54 5.28 -13.14
N TYR A 623 19.12 4.82 -14.24
CA TYR A 623 18.39 4.53 -15.47
C TYR A 623 17.99 3.05 -15.52
N ASP A 624 16.69 2.79 -15.63
CA ASP A 624 16.13 1.45 -15.76
C ASP A 624 15.10 1.37 -16.91
N TYR A 625 14.46 0.21 -17.05
CA TYR A 625 13.45 -0.01 -18.09
C TYR A 625 12.20 0.86 -17.91
N SER A 626 11.87 1.28 -16.68
CA SER A 626 10.73 2.17 -16.43
C SER A 626 11.03 3.60 -16.89
N PHE A 627 12.25 4.08 -16.67
CA PHE A 627 12.71 5.37 -17.18
C PHE A 627 12.78 5.39 -18.71
N PHE A 628 13.26 4.31 -19.34
CA PHE A 628 13.21 4.19 -20.81
C PHE A 628 11.79 4.32 -21.34
N LEU A 629 10.83 3.59 -20.75
CA LEU A 629 9.44 3.60 -21.22
C LEU A 629 8.82 4.99 -21.07
N PHE A 630 9.09 5.67 -19.95
CA PHE A 630 8.63 7.03 -19.71
C PHE A 630 9.17 7.98 -20.78
N GLN A 631 10.48 8.00 -21.01
CA GLN A 631 11.13 8.90 -21.97
C GLN A 631 10.78 8.59 -23.43
N TRP A 632 10.57 7.31 -23.76
CA TRP A 632 10.04 6.92 -25.07
C TRP A 632 8.66 7.53 -25.35
N ALA A 633 7.79 7.57 -24.34
CA ALA A 633 6.45 8.13 -24.48
C ALA A 633 6.49 9.65 -24.81
N PHE A 634 7.50 10.37 -24.32
CA PHE A 634 7.74 11.78 -24.68
C PHE A 634 8.27 11.91 -26.12
N ALA A 635 9.21 11.05 -26.52
CA ALA A 635 9.78 11.06 -27.87
C ALA A 635 8.71 10.90 -28.96
N ILE A 636 7.76 9.95 -28.77
CA ILE A 636 6.69 9.73 -29.74
C ILE A 636 5.67 10.87 -29.76
N ALA A 637 5.48 11.59 -28.65
CA ALA A 637 4.63 12.77 -28.62
C ALA A 637 5.19 13.87 -29.55
N VAL A 638 6.52 14.04 -29.61
CA VAL A 638 7.18 15.00 -30.53
C VAL A 638 6.92 14.64 -32.00
N ALA A 639 6.99 13.36 -32.35
CA ALA A 639 6.64 12.89 -33.69
C ALA A 639 5.16 13.15 -34.01
N GLY A 640 4.25 12.87 -33.07
CA GLY A 640 2.82 13.12 -33.22
C GLY A 640 2.47 14.59 -33.43
N ILE A 641 3.16 15.51 -32.74
CA ILE A 641 3.01 16.96 -32.95
C ILE A 641 3.37 17.35 -34.39
N THR A 642 4.52 16.88 -34.88
CA THR A 642 4.99 17.15 -36.24
C THR A 642 4.01 16.60 -37.29
N SER A 643 3.49 15.40 -37.04
CA SER A 643 2.51 14.70 -37.89
C SER A 643 1.23 15.52 -38.08
N GLY A 644 0.77 16.22 -37.04
CA GLY A 644 -0.37 17.13 -37.09
C GLY A 644 -0.18 18.29 -38.08
N SER A 645 0.99 18.93 -38.10
CA SER A 645 1.27 20.07 -38.98
C SER A 645 1.27 19.71 -40.48
N VAL A 646 1.64 18.47 -40.80
CA VAL A 646 1.83 17.99 -42.19
C VAL A 646 0.68 17.10 -42.67
N ALA A 647 -0.41 17.01 -41.88
CA ALA A 647 -1.57 16.19 -42.16
C ALA A 647 -2.24 16.48 -43.52
N GLU A 648 -2.93 15.47 -44.07
CA GLU A 648 -3.72 15.48 -45.31
C GLU A 648 -2.98 15.52 -46.66
N ARG A 649 -1.72 15.96 -46.73
CA ARG A 649 -1.00 16.10 -48.00
C ARG A 649 0.43 15.54 -48.05
N THR A 650 0.92 14.99 -46.94
CA THR A 650 2.23 14.33 -46.89
C THR A 650 2.13 12.85 -47.28
N GLN A 651 3.13 12.35 -48.00
CA GLN A 651 3.27 10.93 -48.33
C GLN A 651 3.60 10.11 -47.08
N PHE A 652 3.02 8.92 -46.98
CA PHE A 652 3.26 7.99 -45.87
C PHE A 652 4.74 7.62 -45.66
N SER A 653 5.52 7.51 -46.74
CA SER A 653 6.97 7.26 -46.68
C SER A 653 7.74 8.38 -46.00
N ALA A 654 7.39 9.64 -46.25
CA ALA A 654 7.99 10.79 -45.56
C ALA A 654 7.72 10.75 -44.06
N TYR A 655 6.51 10.33 -43.63
CA TYR A 655 6.19 10.14 -42.21
C TYR A 655 7.16 9.17 -41.53
N LEU A 656 7.40 8.00 -42.14
CA LEU A 656 8.34 7.01 -41.58
C LEU A 656 9.75 7.58 -41.42
N ILE A 657 10.23 8.33 -42.42
CA ILE A 657 11.58 8.88 -42.44
C ILE A 657 11.74 9.96 -41.36
N PHE A 658 10.85 10.96 -41.35
CA PHE A 658 10.99 12.06 -40.38
C PHE A 658 10.71 11.57 -38.96
N SER A 659 9.75 10.67 -38.75
CA SER A 659 9.41 10.13 -37.42
C SER A 659 10.58 9.33 -36.84
N CYS A 660 11.25 8.52 -37.67
CA CYS A 660 12.47 7.81 -37.30
C CYS A 660 13.62 8.76 -36.96
N PHE A 661 13.89 9.76 -37.80
CA PHE A 661 14.99 10.70 -37.61
C PHE A 661 14.77 11.65 -36.42
N LEU A 662 13.54 12.13 -36.25
CA LEU A 662 13.15 13.01 -35.16
C LEU A 662 13.26 12.29 -33.81
N SER A 663 12.65 11.10 -33.70
CA SER A 663 12.66 10.32 -32.46
C SER A 663 14.03 9.68 -32.16
N GLY A 664 14.81 9.36 -33.19
CA GLY A 664 16.09 8.68 -33.06
C GLY A 664 17.30 9.58 -32.91
N PHE A 665 17.22 10.85 -33.33
CA PHE A 665 18.39 11.76 -33.36
C PHE A 665 18.07 13.19 -32.94
N VAL A 666 17.13 13.88 -33.60
CA VAL A 666 16.92 15.32 -33.38
C VAL A 666 16.40 15.64 -31.98
N TYR A 667 15.31 14.99 -31.55
CA TYR A 667 14.74 15.15 -30.21
C TYR A 667 15.70 14.67 -29.11
N PRO A 668 16.31 13.46 -29.21
CA PRO A 668 17.25 12.98 -28.22
C PRO A 668 18.41 13.92 -27.90
N VAL A 669 18.97 14.59 -28.92
CA VAL A 669 20.06 15.56 -28.72
C VAL A 669 19.59 16.75 -27.88
N VAL A 670 18.37 17.24 -28.12
CA VAL A 670 17.78 18.32 -27.30
C VAL A 670 17.48 17.84 -25.88
N ALA A 671 16.92 16.64 -25.74
CA ALA A 671 16.70 16.01 -24.43
C ALA A 671 18.02 15.86 -23.66
N HIS A 672 19.12 15.53 -24.34
CA HIS A 672 20.44 15.47 -23.72
C HIS A 672 20.88 16.83 -23.18
N TRP A 673 20.70 17.90 -23.93
CA TRP A 673 21.12 19.23 -23.50
C TRP A 673 20.47 19.66 -22.18
N VAL A 674 19.20 19.31 -22.00
CA VAL A 674 18.37 19.85 -20.92
C VAL A 674 18.14 18.84 -19.79
N TRP A 675 17.98 17.56 -20.08
CA TRP A 675 17.60 16.53 -19.09
C TRP A 675 18.71 15.57 -18.71
N SER A 676 19.78 15.44 -19.51
CA SER A 676 20.95 14.67 -19.10
C SER A 676 21.70 15.38 -17.98
N SER A 677 22.30 14.63 -17.05
CA SER A 677 23.17 15.20 -16.01
C SER A 677 24.41 15.88 -16.60
N THR A 678 24.82 15.53 -17.81
CA THR A 678 25.99 16.09 -18.50
C THR A 678 25.66 17.21 -19.49
N GLY A 679 24.39 17.44 -19.77
CA GLY A 679 23.94 18.39 -20.79
C GLY A 679 24.40 19.83 -20.53
N TRP A 680 24.73 20.57 -21.60
CA TRP A 680 25.24 21.95 -21.47
C TRP A 680 24.19 22.98 -21.00
N LEU A 681 22.89 22.71 -21.20
CA LEU A 681 21.78 23.51 -20.67
C LEU A 681 21.23 22.96 -19.36
N SER A 682 21.64 21.76 -18.98
CA SER A 682 20.97 20.98 -17.94
C SER A 682 21.02 21.70 -16.59
N PRO A 683 19.88 21.79 -15.89
CA PRO A 683 19.85 22.29 -14.53
C PRO A 683 20.42 21.27 -13.52
N ASN A 684 20.73 20.05 -13.95
CA ASN A 684 21.38 19.03 -13.11
C ASN A 684 22.90 18.93 -13.38
N SER A 685 23.42 19.72 -14.32
CA SER A 685 24.84 19.73 -14.65
C SER A 685 25.71 20.35 -13.56
N SER A 686 26.94 19.84 -13.44
CA SER A 686 27.97 20.42 -12.58
C SER A 686 28.41 21.81 -13.04
N ASN A 687 28.26 22.14 -14.33
CA ASN A 687 28.61 23.43 -14.90
C ASN A 687 27.36 24.13 -15.46
N LEU A 688 26.71 24.91 -14.61
CA LEU A 688 25.43 25.55 -14.93
C LEU A 688 25.60 26.80 -15.78
N LEU A 689 24.97 26.81 -16.96
CA LEU A 689 24.87 28.00 -17.80
C LEU A 689 24.19 29.16 -17.02
N PHE A 690 24.83 30.33 -17.01
CA PHE A 690 24.38 31.51 -16.24
C PHE A 690 24.11 31.20 -14.76
N THR A 691 24.82 30.25 -14.16
CA THR A 691 24.65 29.77 -12.77
C THR A 691 23.28 29.14 -12.48
N SER A 692 22.43 28.98 -13.50
CA SER A 692 21.08 28.48 -13.39
C SER A 692 20.83 27.21 -14.19
N GLY A 693 21.39 27.04 -15.39
CA GLY A 693 20.82 26.06 -16.33
C GLY A 693 19.37 26.41 -16.73
N ALA A 694 18.88 25.75 -17.77
CA ALA A 694 17.51 25.90 -18.25
C ALA A 694 16.57 25.04 -17.41
N ILE A 695 15.41 25.58 -17.05
CA ILE A 695 14.35 24.85 -16.35
C ILE A 695 13.24 24.55 -17.34
N ASP A 696 13.31 23.36 -17.91
CA ASP A 696 12.21 22.79 -18.69
C ASP A 696 11.78 21.49 -18.04
N PHE A 697 10.92 21.59 -17.01
CA PHE A 697 10.62 20.47 -16.12
C PHE A 697 10.03 19.26 -16.84
N ALA A 698 9.08 19.48 -17.75
CA ALA A 698 8.43 18.41 -18.50
C ALA A 698 8.48 18.60 -20.03
N GLY A 699 9.03 19.70 -20.58
CA GLY A 699 9.23 19.84 -22.03
C GLY A 699 8.37 20.87 -22.79
N SER A 700 8.19 22.11 -22.30
CA SER A 700 7.69 23.19 -23.18
C SER A 700 8.65 23.46 -24.34
N GLY A 701 9.94 23.38 -24.09
CA GLY A 701 11.01 23.43 -25.08
C GLY A 701 11.25 22.06 -25.69
N VAL A 702 11.74 21.13 -24.88
CA VAL A 702 12.29 19.82 -25.30
C VAL A 702 11.28 19.00 -26.10
N VAL A 703 9.98 19.07 -25.78
CA VAL A 703 8.93 18.32 -26.50
C VAL A 703 8.17 19.24 -27.44
N HIS A 704 7.53 20.27 -26.89
CA HIS A 704 6.56 21.05 -27.65
C HIS A 704 7.22 22.01 -28.64
N LEU A 705 8.26 22.75 -28.24
CA LEU A 705 8.98 23.61 -29.18
C LEU A 705 9.70 22.79 -30.25
N VAL A 706 10.31 21.66 -29.91
CA VAL A 706 10.94 20.75 -30.89
C VAL A 706 9.93 20.27 -31.93
N GLY A 707 8.81 19.67 -31.48
CA GLY A 707 7.76 19.20 -32.38
C GLY A 707 7.12 20.32 -33.19
N GLY A 708 6.90 21.49 -32.58
CA GLY A 708 6.31 22.66 -33.24
C GLY A 708 7.21 23.25 -34.33
N VAL A 709 8.52 23.37 -34.09
CA VAL A 709 9.48 23.88 -35.09
C VAL A 709 9.71 22.85 -36.20
N ALA A 710 9.75 21.56 -35.89
CA ALA A 710 9.80 20.50 -36.89
C ALA A 710 8.55 20.52 -37.78
N GLY A 711 7.36 20.62 -37.18
CA GLY A 711 6.08 20.77 -37.88
C GLY A 711 6.01 22.03 -38.74
N LEU A 712 6.57 23.15 -38.25
CA LEU A 712 6.71 24.40 -39.01
C LEU A 712 7.50 24.17 -40.30
N TRP A 713 8.67 23.55 -40.23
CA TRP A 713 9.48 23.30 -41.43
C TRP A 713 8.81 22.34 -42.40
N GLY A 714 8.19 21.28 -41.89
CA GLY A 714 7.46 20.31 -42.70
C GLY A 714 6.34 20.98 -43.50
N SER A 715 5.45 21.68 -42.81
CA SER A 715 4.30 22.35 -43.43
C SER A 715 4.67 23.55 -44.30
N PHE A 716 5.72 24.30 -43.94
CA PHE A 716 6.21 25.42 -44.74
C PHE A 716 6.79 24.97 -46.08
N ILE A 717 7.63 23.93 -46.08
CA ILE A 717 8.26 23.39 -47.30
C ILE A 717 7.25 22.64 -48.16
N GLU A 718 6.34 21.89 -47.52
CA GLU A 718 5.27 21.19 -48.22
C GLU A 718 4.27 22.14 -48.88
N GLY A 719 4.01 23.29 -48.25
CA GLY A 719 3.06 24.29 -48.72
C GLY A 719 1.61 23.99 -48.34
N PRO A 720 0.69 24.91 -48.63
CA PRO A 720 -0.69 24.83 -48.14
C PRO A 720 -1.52 23.75 -48.82
N ARG A 721 -2.57 23.26 -48.14
CA ARG A 721 -3.54 22.33 -48.74
C ARG A 721 -4.28 22.99 -49.90
N VAL A 722 -4.61 22.20 -50.92
CA VAL A 722 -5.38 22.64 -52.09
C VAL A 722 -6.73 23.18 -51.62
N GLY A 723 -7.05 24.40 -52.03
CA GLY A 723 -8.27 25.10 -51.67
C GLY A 723 -8.22 25.83 -50.32
N ARG A 724 -7.09 25.83 -49.60
CA ARG A 724 -6.95 26.57 -48.34
C ARG A 724 -6.97 28.09 -48.53
N PHE A 725 -6.40 28.56 -49.64
CA PHE A 725 -6.37 29.97 -50.01
C PHE A 725 -6.95 30.14 -51.42
N ASP A 726 -7.79 31.16 -51.60
CA ASP A 726 -8.35 31.50 -52.91
C ASP A 726 -7.34 32.23 -53.81
N ALA A 727 -7.75 32.54 -55.05
CA ALA A 727 -6.92 33.27 -56.01
C ALA A 727 -6.55 34.70 -55.54
N PHE A 728 -7.29 35.27 -54.59
CA PHE A 728 -7.03 36.57 -53.98
C PHE A 728 -6.23 36.47 -52.67
N ARG A 729 -5.72 35.27 -52.35
CA ARG A 729 -4.97 34.97 -51.12
C ARG A 729 -5.82 35.05 -49.84
N ASN A 730 -7.15 35.07 -49.93
CA ASN A 730 -8.02 34.98 -48.76
C ASN A 730 -8.05 33.55 -48.23
N ALA A 731 -8.10 33.41 -46.90
CA ALA A 731 -8.19 32.13 -46.24
C ALA A 731 -9.61 31.54 -46.37
N ILE A 732 -9.72 30.33 -46.93
CA ILE A 732 -10.94 29.52 -46.95
C ILE A 732 -10.87 28.51 -45.79
N PRO A 733 -11.82 28.52 -44.84
CA PRO A 733 -11.84 27.56 -43.74
C PRO A 733 -11.99 26.11 -44.24
N ILE A 734 -11.05 25.24 -43.87
CA ILE A 734 -11.16 23.79 -44.04
C ILE A 734 -11.47 23.20 -42.66
N ARG A 735 -12.74 22.88 -42.42
CA ARG A 735 -13.17 22.35 -41.11
C ARG A 735 -12.86 20.86 -40.98
N GLY A 736 -12.43 20.48 -39.79
CA GLY A 736 -12.40 19.09 -39.36
C GLY A 736 -13.79 18.46 -39.39
N HIS A 737 -13.83 17.14 -39.58
CA HIS A 737 -15.09 16.45 -39.85
C HIS A 737 -15.85 16.00 -38.59
N ASN A 738 -15.23 15.99 -37.41
CA ASN A 738 -15.87 15.49 -36.19
C ASN A 738 -15.39 16.18 -34.90
N ALA A 739 -16.18 17.13 -34.40
CA ALA A 739 -15.88 17.87 -33.17
C ALA A 739 -15.90 16.98 -31.91
N THR A 740 -16.70 15.89 -31.88
CA THR A 740 -16.74 14.97 -30.74
C THR A 740 -15.40 14.27 -30.55
N LEU A 741 -14.73 13.90 -31.65
CA LEU A 741 -13.40 13.31 -31.59
C LEU A 741 -12.35 14.32 -31.11
N VAL A 742 -12.46 15.60 -31.50
CA VAL A 742 -11.57 16.65 -30.99
C VAL A 742 -11.74 16.85 -29.48
N VAL A 743 -12.98 16.91 -28.99
CA VAL A 743 -13.27 17.04 -27.56
C VAL A 743 -12.78 15.82 -26.78
N LEU A 744 -13.05 14.60 -27.27
CA LEU A 744 -12.58 13.37 -26.65
C LEU A 744 -11.05 13.32 -26.60
N GLY A 745 -10.40 13.66 -27.72
CA GLY A 745 -8.94 13.75 -27.81
C GLY A 745 -8.37 14.75 -26.80
N THR A 746 -8.99 15.92 -26.66
CA THR A 746 -8.59 16.95 -25.69
C THR A 746 -8.66 16.46 -24.26
N PHE A 747 -9.73 15.76 -23.86
CA PHE A 747 -9.83 15.21 -22.50
C PHE A 747 -8.86 14.06 -22.25
N LEU A 748 -8.57 13.22 -23.25
CA LEU A 748 -7.55 12.18 -23.14
C LEU A 748 -6.14 12.78 -23.03
N LEU A 749 -5.86 13.86 -23.77
CA LEU A 749 -4.61 14.62 -23.64
C LEU A 749 -4.49 15.26 -22.26
N TRP A 750 -5.56 15.88 -21.74
CA TRP A 750 -5.59 16.40 -20.36
C TRP A 750 -5.28 15.29 -19.36
N PHE A 751 -5.97 14.15 -19.45
CA PHE A 751 -5.74 13.02 -18.56
C PHE A 751 -4.29 12.53 -18.62
N GLY A 752 -3.72 12.41 -19.83
CA GLY A 752 -2.32 12.04 -20.02
C GLY A 752 -1.33 13.09 -19.50
N TRP A 753 -1.71 14.37 -19.49
CA TRP A 753 -0.90 15.44 -18.93
C TRP A 753 -0.64 15.32 -17.42
N PHE A 754 -1.46 14.55 -16.70
CA PHE A 754 -1.20 14.19 -15.30
C PHE A 754 -0.09 13.14 -15.13
N GLY A 755 0.21 12.36 -16.18
CA GLY A 755 1.45 11.58 -16.25
C GLY A 755 2.61 12.38 -16.81
N PHE A 756 2.34 13.35 -17.69
CA PHE A 756 3.35 14.16 -18.35
C PHE A 756 4.02 15.13 -17.38
N ASN A 757 3.24 16.05 -16.78
CA ASN A 757 3.80 17.10 -15.93
C ASN A 757 4.17 16.56 -14.52
N PRO A 758 3.24 16.02 -13.70
CA PRO A 758 3.62 15.46 -12.40
C PRO A 758 4.63 14.31 -12.49
N GLY A 759 4.51 13.44 -13.51
CA GLY A 759 5.38 12.29 -13.68
C GLY A 759 6.85 12.64 -13.87
N SER A 760 7.18 13.82 -14.40
CA SER A 760 8.57 14.31 -14.58
C SER A 760 9.34 14.57 -13.28
N PHE A 761 8.75 14.31 -12.11
CA PHE A 761 9.54 14.15 -10.88
C PHE A 761 10.35 12.85 -10.85
N ASP A 762 9.99 11.86 -11.68
CA ASP A 762 10.54 10.50 -11.80
C ASP A 762 10.42 9.61 -10.55
N LYS A 763 10.51 10.21 -9.36
CA LYS A 763 10.45 9.57 -8.04
C LYS A 763 9.54 10.38 -7.12
N ILE A 764 8.65 9.70 -6.40
CA ILE A 764 7.71 10.32 -5.46
C ILE A 764 8.18 10.20 -4.01
N LEU A 765 8.87 9.10 -3.68
CA LEU A 765 9.46 8.84 -2.37
C LEU A 765 10.96 9.09 -2.48
N VAL A 766 11.41 10.22 -1.93
CA VAL A 766 12.81 10.65 -1.87
C VAL A 766 13.07 11.14 -0.45
N ALA A 767 14.21 10.76 0.15
CA ALA A 767 14.56 11.15 1.51
C ALA A 767 15.18 12.56 1.58
N TYR A 768 14.69 13.40 2.51
CA TYR A 768 15.17 14.77 2.74
C TYR A 768 15.66 14.95 4.17
N PRO A 769 16.80 14.36 4.56
CA PRO A 769 17.21 14.31 5.96
C PRO A 769 17.59 15.68 6.55
N ASN A 770 17.92 16.66 5.70
CA ASN A 770 18.55 17.91 6.12
C ASN A 770 17.89 19.18 5.55
N THR A 771 16.64 19.11 5.06
CA THR A 771 15.94 20.29 4.52
C THR A 771 14.55 20.46 5.11
N SER A 772 13.95 21.64 4.93
CA SER A 772 12.55 21.91 5.25
C SER A 772 11.58 21.40 4.17
N ASP A 773 12.10 20.77 3.11
CA ASP A 773 11.27 20.25 2.03
C ASP A 773 10.40 19.12 2.55
N GLN A 774 9.10 19.21 2.30
CA GLN A 774 8.15 18.20 2.77
C GLN A 774 8.23 16.89 1.97
N GLY A 775 9.02 16.83 0.90
CA GLY A 775 9.11 15.69 -0.01
C GLY A 775 8.60 15.97 -1.42
N ASN A 776 9.04 15.15 -2.41
CA ASN A 776 8.58 15.24 -3.80
C ASN A 776 7.06 15.13 -3.95
N TRP A 777 6.37 14.38 -3.08
CA TRP A 777 4.90 14.23 -3.11
C TRP A 777 4.14 15.57 -3.06
N THR A 778 4.66 16.59 -2.36
CA THR A 778 4.06 17.94 -2.36
C THR A 778 4.24 18.64 -3.70
N GLY A 779 5.42 18.47 -4.32
CA GLY A 779 5.74 18.98 -5.65
C GLY A 779 4.84 18.35 -6.71
N VAL A 780 4.69 17.02 -6.68
CA VAL A 780 3.80 16.26 -7.58
C VAL A 780 2.36 16.79 -7.52
N GLY A 781 1.83 16.97 -6.31
CA GLY A 781 0.49 17.53 -6.11
C GLY A 781 0.36 18.96 -6.64
N ARG A 782 1.35 19.82 -6.36
CA ARG A 782 1.38 21.21 -6.87
C ARG A 782 1.43 21.23 -8.40
N THR A 783 2.24 20.38 -9.02
CA THR A 783 2.36 20.28 -10.48
C THR A 783 1.04 19.89 -11.15
N ALA A 784 0.26 19.00 -10.54
CA ALA A 784 -1.07 18.66 -11.06
C ALA A 784 -2.04 19.86 -10.99
N VAL A 785 -1.96 20.67 -9.93
CA VAL A 785 -2.76 21.89 -9.74
C VAL A 785 -2.37 22.97 -10.74
N THR A 786 -1.07 23.29 -10.89
CA THR A 786 -0.59 24.31 -11.85
C THR A 786 -0.95 23.93 -13.28
N THR A 787 -0.82 22.64 -13.63
CA THR A 787 -1.22 22.10 -14.94
C THR A 787 -2.71 22.36 -15.22
N THR A 788 -3.57 22.00 -14.27
CA THR A 788 -5.02 22.18 -14.36
C THR A 788 -5.41 23.64 -14.51
N LEU A 789 -4.83 24.53 -13.70
CA LEU A 789 -5.16 25.95 -13.69
C LEU A 789 -4.73 26.66 -14.98
N ALA A 790 -3.56 26.33 -15.52
CA ALA A 790 -3.08 26.95 -16.76
C ALA A 790 -3.95 26.56 -17.96
N GLY A 791 -4.23 25.27 -18.17
CA GLY A 791 -5.10 24.83 -19.26
C GLY A 791 -6.53 25.36 -19.12
N SER A 792 -7.09 25.35 -17.91
CA SER A 792 -8.43 25.91 -17.66
C SER A 792 -8.50 27.39 -17.98
N THR A 793 -7.48 28.16 -17.57
CA THR A 793 -7.43 29.60 -17.84
C THR A 793 -7.27 29.88 -19.32
N ALA A 794 -6.38 29.16 -20.01
CA ALA A 794 -6.20 29.32 -21.45
C ALA A 794 -7.47 28.96 -22.22
N GLY A 795 -8.19 27.91 -21.84
CA GLY A 795 -9.49 27.55 -22.42
C GLY A 795 -10.53 28.66 -22.27
N ILE A 796 -10.66 29.23 -21.07
CA ILE A 796 -11.59 30.35 -20.80
C ILE A 796 -11.20 31.60 -21.59
N VAL A 797 -9.92 31.96 -21.62
CA VAL A 797 -9.45 33.15 -22.34
C VAL A 797 -9.63 32.97 -23.84
N THR A 798 -9.38 31.78 -24.38
CA THR A 798 -9.65 31.49 -25.80
C THR A 798 -11.14 31.52 -26.09
N LEU A 799 -12.00 30.97 -25.23
CA LEU A 799 -13.47 31.02 -25.39
C LEU A 799 -13.95 32.46 -25.57
N PHE A 800 -13.59 33.36 -24.65
CA PHE A 800 -14.01 34.76 -24.70
C PHE A 800 -13.26 35.57 -25.76
N GLY A 801 -11.95 35.41 -25.88
CA GLY A 801 -11.11 36.13 -26.84
C GLY A 801 -11.52 35.84 -28.28
N ARG A 802 -11.76 34.57 -28.62
CA ARG A 802 -12.23 34.18 -29.95
C ARG A 802 -13.66 34.62 -30.19
N ARG A 803 -14.56 34.53 -29.20
CA ARG A 803 -15.92 35.06 -29.30
C ARG A 803 -15.94 36.54 -29.70
N LEU A 804 -15.02 37.35 -29.17
CA LEU A 804 -14.90 38.77 -29.54
C LEU A 804 -14.40 38.98 -30.97
N LEU A 805 -13.60 38.07 -31.51
CA LEU A 805 -13.03 38.16 -32.87
C LEU A 805 -13.97 37.58 -33.95
N VAL A 806 -14.65 36.46 -33.67
CA VAL A 806 -15.44 35.72 -34.67
C VAL A 806 -16.96 35.86 -34.48
N GLY A 807 -17.43 36.37 -33.33
CA GLY A 807 -18.84 36.63 -33.08
C GLY A 807 -19.69 35.41 -32.69
N HIS A 808 -19.12 34.21 -32.62
CA HIS A 808 -19.77 32.99 -32.12
C HIS A 808 -18.87 32.23 -31.13
N TRP A 809 -19.45 31.30 -30.37
CA TRP A 809 -18.67 30.38 -29.51
C TRP A 809 -18.20 29.20 -30.38
N ASP A 810 -16.95 28.77 -30.23
CA ASP A 810 -16.37 27.66 -30.99
C ASP A 810 -15.67 26.69 -30.05
N ALA A 811 -16.11 25.43 -30.05
CA ALA A 811 -15.58 24.41 -29.15
C ALA A 811 -14.16 23.97 -29.53
N LEU A 812 -13.80 23.99 -30.81
CA LEU A 812 -12.47 23.57 -31.27
C LEU A 812 -11.42 24.59 -30.88
N ASP A 813 -11.74 25.88 -31.00
CA ASP A 813 -10.89 26.96 -30.52
C ASP A 813 -10.63 26.81 -29.01
N VAL A 814 -11.65 26.47 -28.21
CA VAL A 814 -11.50 26.25 -26.77
C VAL A 814 -10.61 25.04 -26.47
N CYS A 815 -10.79 23.94 -27.19
CA CYS A 815 -9.93 22.75 -27.09
C CYS A 815 -8.46 23.11 -27.35
N ASN A 816 -8.16 23.81 -28.45
CA ASN A 816 -6.80 24.27 -28.75
C ASN A 816 -6.27 25.26 -27.69
N GLY A 817 -7.14 26.13 -27.15
CA GLY A 817 -6.80 27.02 -26.03
C GLY A 817 -6.38 26.26 -24.78
N VAL A 818 -7.17 25.26 -24.37
CA VAL A 818 -6.85 24.40 -23.22
C VAL A 818 -5.49 23.72 -23.40
N LEU A 819 -5.26 23.11 -24.57
CA LEU A 819 -4.00 22.45 -24.90
C LEU A 819 -2.81 23.42 -24.92
N GLY A 820 -2.99 24.63 -25.46
CA GLY A 820 -1.97 25.67 -25.44
C GLY A 820 -1.56 26.10 -24.03
N GLY A 821 -2.51 26.15 -23.09
CA GLY A 821 -2.24 26.38 -21.67
C GLY A 821 -1.44 25.24 -21.03
N PHE A 822 -1.77 23.98 -21.35
CA PHE A 822 -0.98 22.84 -20.88
C PHE A 822 0.44 22.86 -21.43
N VAL A 823 0.62 23.12 -22.73
CA VAL A 823 1.94 23.26 -23.36
C VAL A 823 2.79 24.33 -22.68
N ALA A 824 2.20 25.50 -22.39
CA ALA A 824 2.94 26.62 -21.83
C ALA A 824 3.39 26.38 -20.38
N ILE A 825 2.57 25.71 -19.56
CA ILE A 825 2.93 25.47 -18.16
C ILE A 825 3.94 24.33 -17.99
N THR A 826 4.10 23.45 -18.98
CA THR A 826 4.96 22.26 -18.94
C THR A 826 6.38 22.54 -18.41
N SER A 827 7.06 23.63 -18.82
CA SER A 827 8.42 23.93 -18.32
C SER A 827 8.45 24.38 -16.85
N GLY A 828 7.43 25.13 -16.42
CA GLY A 828 7.38 25.78 -15.11
C GLY A 828 6.52 25.07 -14.08
N CYS A 829 5.83 24.00 -14.46
CA CYS A 829 4.72 23.42 -13.68
C CYS A 829 5.11 23.01 -12.25
N ALA A 830 6.35 22.57 -12.02
CA ALA A 830 6.86 22.22 -10.70
C ALA A 830 7.40 23.42 -9.89
N VAL A 831 7.76 24.52 -10.55
CA VAL A 831 8.54 25.62 -9.96
C VAL A 831 7.78 26.93 -9.78
N VAL A 832 6.50 26.98 -10.15
CA VAL A 832 5.67 28.19 -9.99
C VAL A 832 4.54 27.99 -8.99
N GLU A 833 4.04 29.11 -8.45
CA GLU A 833 2.84 29.12 -7.61
C GLU A 833 1.56 28.88 -8.43
N PRO A 834 0.51 28.28 -7.85
CA PRO A 834 -0.77 28.06 -8.53
C PRO A 834 -1.39 29.32 -9.17
N TRP A 835 -1.26 30.48 -8.53
CA TRP A 835 -1.76 31.74 -9.10
C TRP A 835 -0.99 32.16 -10.36
N ALA A 836 0.32 31.87 -10.42
CA ALA A 836 1.15 32.21 -11.57
C ALA A 836 0.78 31.33 -12.77
N ALA A 837 0.35 30.09 -12.56
CA ALA A 837 -0.15 29.22 -13.62
C ALA A 837 -1.39 29.80 -14.33
N ILE A 838 -2.26 30.52 -13.62
CA ILE A 838 -3.38 31.27 -14.22
C ILE A 838 -2.85 32.33 -15.19
N VAL A 839 -1.83 33.09 -14.77
CA VAL A 839 -1.18 34.11 -15.61
C VAL A 839 -0.54 33.45 -16.85
N CYS A 840 0.13 32.31 -16.68
CA CYS A 840 0.69 31.54 -17.79
C CYS A 840 -0.38 31.19 -18.83
N GLY A 841 -1.48 30.58 -18.39
CA GLY A 841 -2.59 30.19 -19.26
C GLY A 841 -3.25 31.38 -19.97
N PHE A 842 -3.39 32.51 -19.28
CA PHE A 842 -3.95 33.72 -19.86
C PHE A 842 -3.14 34.20 -21.07
N PHE A 843 -1.82 34.31 -20.93
CA PHE A 843 -0.97 34.77 -22.04
C PHE A 843 -0.75 33.70 -23.10
N ALA A 844 -0.74 32.41 -22.73
CA ALA A 844 -0.66 31.30 -23.69
C ALA A 844 -1.80 31.35 -24.72
N ALA A 845 -3.03 31.62 -24.27
CA ALA A 845 -4.18 31.80 -25.16
C ALA A 845 -3.97 32.95 -26.17
N TRP A 846 -3.43 34.09 -25.74
CA TRP A 846 -3.16 35.22 -26.64
C TRP A 846 -2.01 34.94 -27.62
N VAL A 847 -0.98 34.21 -27.19
CA VAL A 847 0.09 33.75 -28.07
C VAL A 847 -0.47 32.86 -29.18
N LEU A 848 -1.29 31.87 -28.83
CA LEU A 848 -1.95 30.99 -29.80
C LEU A 848 -2.82 31.79 -30.78
N ILE A 849 -3.73 32.64 -30.27
CA ILE A 849 -4.62 33.45 -31.11
C ILE A 849 -3.81 34.35 -32.07
N GLY A 850 -2.75 35.00 -31.55
CA GLY A 850 -1.90 35.88 -32.33
C GLY A 850 -1.15 35.15 -33.44
N LEU A 851 -0.58 33.98 -33.13
CA LEU A 851 0.14 33.16 -34.11
C LEU A 851 -0.80 32.54 -35.15
N ASN A 852 -2.03 32.18 -34.78
CA ASN A 852 -3.03 31.74 -35.74
C ASN A 852 -3.40 32.85 -36.73
N ILE A 853 -3.58 34.09 -36.25
CA ILE A 853 -3.81 35.26 -37.13
C ILE A 853 -2.59 35.49 -38.05
N LEU A 854 -1.37 35.38 -37.50
CA LEU A 854 -0.14 35.56 -38.27
C LEU A 854 0.02 34.49 -39.35
N ALA A 855 -0.25 33.22 -39.03
CA ALA A 855 -0.21 32.11 -39.98
C ALA A 855 -1.11 32.37 -41.19
N LEU A 856 -2.35 32.82 -40.95
CA LEU A 856 -3.29 33.16 -42.03
C LEU A 856 -2.76 34.30 -42.91
N LYS A 857 -2.17 35.35 -42.30
CA LYS A 857 -1.58 36.47 -43.05
C LYS A 857 -0.38 36.06 -43.90
N LEU A 858 0.41 35.10 -43.42
CA LEU A 858 1.59 34.57 -44.12
C LEU A 858 1.24 33.44 -45.10
N GLN A 859 -0.04 33.10 -45.26
CA GLN A 859 -0.52 31.95 -46.03
C GLN A 859 0.09 30.61 -45.61
N PHE A 860 0.37 30.49 -44.33
CA PHE A 860 0.84 29.26 -43.72
C PHE A 860 -0.37 28.39 -43.35
N ASP A 861 -0.34 27.12 -43.74
CA ASP A 861 -1.41 26.15 -43.48
C ASP A 861 -0.87 24.98 -42.67
N ASP A 862 -1.15 25.05 -41.38
CA ASP A 862 -1.03 23.94 -40.44
C ASP A 862 -2.46 23.44 -40.14
N PRO A 863 -2.83 22.21 -40.52
CA PRO A 863 -4.18 21.68 -40.34
C PRO A 863 -4.70 21.68 -38.91
N LEU A 864 -3.80 21.50 -37.94
CA LEU A 864 -4.14 21.39 -36.52
C LEU A 864 -3.69 22.61 -35.72
N GLU A 865 -3.05 23.58 -36.38
CA GLU A 865 -2.38 24.70 -35.72
C GLU A 865 -1.27 24.22 -34.77
N ALA A 866 -0.69 23.05 -35.04
CA ALA A 866 0.25 22.38 -34.13
C ALA A 866 1.56 23.17 -33.98
N ALA A 867 2.07 23.82 -35.03
CA ALA A 867 3.24 24.68 -34.97
C ALA A 867 2.98 25.93 -34.10
N GLN A 868 1.82 26.57 -34.25
CA GLN A 868 1.41 27.73 -33.47
C GLN A 868 1.19 27.38 -32.00
N LEU A 869 0.50 26.26 -31.75
CA LEU A 869 0.19 25.77 -30.42
C LEU A 869 1.44 25.30 -29.71
N HIS A 870 2.14 24.29 -30.23
CA HIS A 870 3.28 23.69 -29.55
C HIS A 870 4.54 24.57 -29.63
N GLY A 871 4.85 25.13 -30.79
CA GLY A 871 5.99 26.02 -30.97
C GLY A 871 5.80 27.35 -30.25
N GLY A 872 4.65 27.99 -30.47
CA GLY A 872 4.34 29.30 -29.87
C GLY A 872 4.13 29.26 -28.37
N CYS A 873 3.22 28.40 -27.88
CA CYS A 873 2.94 28.31 -26.45
C CYS A 873 4.12 27.68 -25.71
N GLY A 874 4.89 26.77 -26.35
CA GLY A 874 6.11 26.21 -25.79
C GLY A 874 7.19 27.28 -25.57
N ALA A 875 7.40 28.14 -26.57
CA ALA A 875 8.27 29.31 -26.46
C ALA A 875 7.84 30.26 -25.33
N TRP A 876 6.54 30.56 -25.22
CA TRP A 876 6.01 31.35 -24.11
C TRP A 876 6.25 30.67 -22.76
N GLY A 877 6.07 29.35 -22.66
CA GLY A 877 6.32 28.59 -21.46
C GLY A 877 7.75 28.74 -20.94
N LEU A 878 8.75 28.61 -21.81
CA LEU A 878 10.16 28.82 -21.44
C LEU A 878 10.40 30.22 -20.86
N ILE A 879 9.91 31.25 -21.56
CA ILE A 879 10.01 32.65 -21.10
C ILE A 879 9.30 32.84 -19.76
N PHE A 880 8.07 32.35 -19.64
CA PHE A 880 7.24 32.45 -18.44
C PHE A 880 7.95 31.86 -17.22
N THR A 881 8.54 30.67 -17.35
CA THR A 881 9.30 30.03 -16.27
C THR A 881 10.49 30.88 -15.83
N GLY A 882 11.21 31.50 -16.78
CA GLY A 882 12.28 32.45 -16.48
C GLY A 882 11.83 33.72 -15.76
N LEU A 883 10.55 34.06 -15.83
CA LEU A 883 9.96 35.24 -15.17
C LEU A 883 9.39 34.92 -13.78
N PHE A 884 8.73 33.77 -13.62
CA PHE A 884 7.87 33.49 -12.46
C PHE A 884 8.27 32.29 -11.58
N ALA A 885 9.36 31.57 -11.90
CA ALA A 885 9.83 30.49 -11.04
C ALA A 885 10.12 30.99 -9.61
N LYS A 886 9.60 30.30 -8.60
CA LYS A 886 9.81 30.64 -7.19
C LYS A 886 11.06 29.93 -6.67
N GLU A 887 11.93 30.66 -5.99
CA GLU A 887 13.20 30.17 -5.43
C GLU A 887 13.03 28.84 -4.69
N GLU A 888 12.11 28.81 -3.73
CA GLU A 888 11.83 27.64 -2.88
C GLU A 888 11.48 26.39 -3.71
N PHE A 889 10.70 26.56 -4.78
CA PHE A 889 10.29 25.43 -5.62
C PHE A 889 11.37 25.03 -6.64
N VAL A 890 12.20 25.97 -7.09
CA VAL A 890 13.39 25.67 -7.90
C VAL A 890 14.38 24.85 -7.08
N VAL A 891 14.60 25.22 -5.82
CA VAL A 891 15.43 24.45 -4.88
C VAL A 891 14.80 23.08 -4.64
N GLN A 892 13.49 23.02 -4.36
CA GLN A 892 12.79 21.74 -4.18
C GLN A 892 12.90 20.83 -5.41
N ALA A 893 12.79 21.33 -6.64
CA ALA A 893 12.81 20.48 -7.84
C ALA A 893 14.22 20.04 -8.25
N TYR A 894 15.24 20.89 -8.10
CA TYR A 894 16.57 20.66 -8.69
C TYR A 894 17.74 20.64 -7.70
N ASN A 895 17.52 21.00 -6.43
CA ASN A 895 18.53 20.92 -5.36
C ASN A 895 17.94 20.28 -4.10
N SER A 896 16.89 19.48 -4.29
CA SER A 896 16.19 18.67 -3.31
C SER A 896 17.19 18.00 -2.35
N GLY A 897 17.15 18.32 -1.05
CA GLY A 897 18.05 17.74 -0.05
C GLY A 897 19.38 18.49 0.20
N ALA A 898 19.70 19.53 -0.57
CA ALA A 898 20.91 20.34 -0.40
C ALA A 898 20.65 21.60 0.44
N VAL A 899 21.47 21.83 1.47
CA VAL A 899 21.34 22.99 2.37
C VAL A 899 22.13 24.18 1.84
N GLY A 900 21.55 25.38 1.93
CA GLY A 900 22.24 26.65 1.68
C GLY A 900 22.61 26.90 0.21
N ARG A 901 22.05 26.12 -0.73
CA ARG A 901 22.20 26.38 -2.17
C ARG A 901 21.16 27.39 -2.63
N VAL A 902 21.65 28.53 -3.08
CA VAL A 902 20.84 29.55 -3.77
C VAL A 902 21.04 29.37 -5.27
N ARG A 903 19.94 29.28 -6.01
CA ARG A 903 19.94 29.21 -7.47
C ARG A 903 19.16 30.40 -8.03
N PRO A 904 19.57 31.00 -9.16
CA PRO A 904 18.72 31.98 -9.83
C PRO A 904 17.32 31.41 -10.06
N TYR A 905 16.32 32.27 -9.90
CA TYR A 905 14.91 31.94 -10.05
C TYR A 905 14.23 33.04 -10.87
N GLY A 906 12.90 33.07 -10.91
CA GLY A 906 12.12 33.96 -11.76
C GLY A 906 12.50 35.43 -11.59
N LEU A 907 12.72 36.13 -12.71
CA LEU A 907 13.11 37.55 -12.70
C LEU A 907 12.11 38.42 -11.90
N PHE A 908 10.81 38.21 -12.06
CA PHE A 908 9.77 38.96 -11.36
C PHE A 908 9.56 38.50 -9.92
N MET A 909 10.16 37.37 -9.55
CA MET A 909 10.18 36.88 -8.17
C MET A 909 11.38 37.43 -7.39
N GLY A 910 12.35 38.06 -8.06
CA GLY A 910 13.58 38.60 -7.44
C GLY A 910 14.86 37.83 -7.78
N GLY A 911 14.79 36.79 -8.62
CA GLY A 911 15.89 35.85 -8.87
C GLY A 911 16.95 36.29 -9.87
N GLY A 912 16.87 37.53 -10.37
CA GLY A 912 17.82 38.08 -11.34
C GLY A 912 17.67 37.52 -12.77
N TRP A 913 18.68 37.74 -13.61
CA TRP A 913 18.62 37.40 -15.04
C TRP A 913 19.08 35.99 -15.40
N GLY A 914 19.69 35.26 -14.45
CA GLY A 914 20.37 33.99 -14.72
C GLY A 914 19.44 32.94 -15.34
N LEU A 915 18.30 32.69 -14.71
CA LEU A 915 17.32 31.71 -15.20
C LEU A 915 16.71 32.15 -16.54
N LEU A 916 16.24 33.40 -16.65
CA LEU A 916 15.67 33.91 -17.90
C LEU A 916 16.67 33.83 -19.06
N GLY A 917 17.94 34.15 -18.81
CA GLY A 917 19.01 34.01 -19.81
C GLY A 917 19.18 32.57 -20.29
N ALA A 918 19.09 31.59 -19.38
CA ALA A 918 19.19 30.18 -19.73
C ALA A 918 17.99 29.69 -20.54
N GLN A 919 16.77 30.11 -20.19
CA GLN A 919 15.55 29.80 -20.96
C GLN A 919 15.60 30.38 -22.38
N VAL A 920 16.13 31.60 -22.54
CA VAL A 920 16.30 32.21 -23.87
C VAL A 920 17.37 31.47 -24.67
N ALA A 921 18.46 31.05 -24.03
CA ALA A 921 19.49 30.24 -24.69
C ALA A 921 18.93 28.89 -25.15
N GLU A 922 18.13 28.22 -24.32
CA GLU A 922 17.41 27.00 -24.68
C GLU A 922 16.49 27.22 -25.89
N LEU A 923 15.62 28.23 -25.83
CA LEU A 923 14.71 28.57 -26.92
C LEU A 923 15.45 28.75 -28.25
N LEU A 924 16.52 29.56 -28.26
CA LEU A 924 17.29 29.82 -29.48
C LEU A 924 18.04 28.58 -29.96
N ALA A 925 18.60 27.79 -29.04
CA ALA A 925 19.30 26.56 -29.38
C ALA A 925 18.35 25.52 -29.99
N ILE A 926 17.16 25.33 -29.42
CA ILE A 926 16.15 24.41 -29.95
C ILE A 926 15.68 24.86 -31.33
N VAL A 927 15.30 26.14 -31.48
CA VAL A 927 14.86 26.67 -32.78
C VAL A 927 15.96 26.52 -33.83
N GLY A 928 17.22 26.85 -33.48
CA GLY A 928 18.36 26.71 -34.36
C GLY A 928 18.62 25.27 -34.77
N TRP A 929 18.73 24.35 -33.81
CA TRP A 929 19.04 22.94 -34.03
C TRP A 929 17.98 22.21 -34.85
N VAL A 930 16.71 22.37 -34.46
CA VAL A 930 15.60 21.73 -35.17
C VAL A 930 15.49 22.30 -36.59
N SER A 931 15.74 23.60 -36.78
CA SER A 931 15.79 24.19 -38.12
C SER A 931 16.94 23.66 -38.97
N LEU A 932 18.14 23.53 -38.38
CA LEU A 932 19.34 23.04 -39.06
C LEU A 932 19.26 21.55 -39.43
N THR A 933 18.42 20.78 -38.75
CA THR A 933 18.27 19.33 -38.98
C THR A 933 17.01 19.01 -39.78
N MET A 934 15.84 19.46 -39.33
CA MET A 934 14.56 19.15 -39.96
C MET A 934 14.30 19.96 -41.23
N GLY A 935 14.75 21.21 -41.31
CA GLY A 935 14.64 22.03 -42.52
C GLY A 935 15.29 21.36 -43.74
N PRO A 936 16.60 21.02 -43.68
CA PRO A 936 17.27 20.27 -44.75
C PRO A 936 16.66 18.90 -45.02
N LEU A 937 16.20 18.17 -44.00
CA LEU A 937 15.52 16.89 -44.20
C LEU A 937 14.26 17.08 -45.07
N PHE A 938 13.33 17.92 -44.64
CA PHE A 938 12.08 18.18 -45.38
C PHE A 938 12.35 18.74 -46.78
N TYR A 939 13.34 19.63 -46.92
CA TYR A 939 13.74 20.15 -48.22
C TYR A 939 14.28 19.04 -49.14
N THR A 940 15.05 18.10 -48.60
CA THR A 940 15.56 16.94 -49.35
C THR A 940 14.42 16.03 -49.77
N LEU A 941 13.49 15.71 -48.86
CA LEU A 941 12.29 14.93 -49.18
C LEU A 941 11.44 15.61 -50.26
N HIS A 942 11.32 16.93 -50.21
CA HIS A 942 10.65 17.73 -51.23
C HIS A 942 11.36 17.64 -52.58
N LYS A 943 12.68 17.82 -52.62
CA LYS A 943 13.47 17.73 -53.86
C LYS A 943 13.48 16.33 -54.48
N LEU A 944 13.34 15.29 -53.67
CA LEU A 944 13.19 13.90 -54.11
C LEU A 944 11.75 13.55 -54.51
N ASN A 945 10.78 14.48 -54.44
CA ASN A 945 9.36 14.27 -54.70
C ASN A 945 8.71 13.17 -53.84
N ILE A 946 9.22 12.98 -52.62
CA ILE A 946 8.69 12.01 -51.66
C ILE A 946 8.01 12.67 -50.46
N LEU A 947 7.96 14.01 -50.40
CA LEU A 947 7.29 14.74 -49.32
C LEU A 947 5.78 14.83 -49.52
N ARG A 948 5.33 15.43 -50.63
CA ARG A 948 3.92 15.76 -50.88
C ARG A 948 3.28 14.77 -51.86
N ILE A 949 2.01 14.45 -51.64
CA ILE A 949 1.20 13.63 -52.57
C ILE A 949 0.81 14.42 -53.83
N SER A 950 0.29 13.72 -54.85
CA SER A 950 -0.24 14.38 -56.05
C SER A 950 -1.50 15.20 -55.74
N VAL A 951 -1.78 16.22 -56.55
CA VAL A 951 -2.99 17.04 -56.39
C VAL A 951 -4.26 16.19 -56.52
N ASP A 952 -4.25 15.19 -57.41
CA ASP A 952 -5.38 14.28 -57.60
C ASP A 952 -5.62 13.42 -56.35
N ASP A 953 -4.56 12.91 -55.72
CA ASP A 953 -4.65 12.15 -54.47
C ASP A 953 -5.12 13.04 -53.31
N GLU A 954 -4.69 14.29 -53.25
CA GLU A 954 -5.12 15.25 -52.23
C GLU A 954 -6.60 15.61 -52.38
N ILE A 955 -7.11 15.70 -53.61
CA ILE A 955 -8.53 15.93 -53.90
C ILE A 955 -9.35 14.68 -53.59
N ALA A 956 -8.88 13.49 -53.95
CA ALA A 956 -9.55 12.22 -53.65
C ALA A 956 -9.59 11.91 -52.13
N GLY A 957 -8.51 12.21 -51.42
CA GLY A 957 -8.31 11.84 -50.02
C GLY A 957 -7.49 10.56 -49.86
N LEU A 958 -6.55 10.58 -48.92
CA LEU A 958 -5.56 9.53 -48.69
C LEU A 958 -6.16 8.20 -48.26
N ASP A 959 -7.34 8.21 -47.64
CA ASP A 959 -8.02 6.99 -47.22
C ASP A 959 -8.34 6.10 -48.43
N VAL A 960 -8.82 6.70 -49.51
CA VAL A 960 -9.14 5.99 -50.75
C VAL A 960 -7.90 5.77 -51.60
N SER A 961 -7.10 6.81 -51.81
CA SER A 961 -5.98 6.75 -52.77
C SER A 961 -4.81 5.91 -52.28
N SER A 962 -4.58 5.82 -50.96
CA SER A 962 -3.42 5.13 -50.37
C SER A 962 -3.78 3.95 -49.47
N HIS A 963 -4.97 3.94 -48.85
CA HIS A 963 -5.34 2.95 -47.83
C HIS A 963 -6.48 2.01 -48.23
N GLY A 964 -6.97 2.11 -49.47
CA GLY A 964 -7.88 1.14 -50.07
C GLY A 964 -9.32 1.15 -49.51
N GLY A 965 -9.73 2.20 -48.79
CA GLY A 965 -11.10 2.33 -48.30
C GLY A 965 -11.32 3.47 -47.31
N HIS A 966 -12.59 3.82 -47.08
CA HIS A 966 -12.97 4.87 -46.13
C HIS A 966 -12.85 4.41 -44.67
N ALA A 967 -12.54 5.34 -43.76
CA ALA A 967 -12.59 5.08 -42.31
C ALA A 967 -14.00 4.71 -41.81
N TYR A 968 -15.04 5.13 -42.53
CA TYR A 968 -16.44 4.92 -42.19
C TYR A 968 -17.14 4.09 -43.26
N VAL A 969 -17.87 3.05 -42.85
CA VAL A 969 -18.75 2.30 -43.73
C VAL A 969 -20.07 3.07 -43.82
N HIS A 970 -20.37 3.67 -44.97
CA HIS A 970 -21.68 4.25 -45.21
C HIS A 970 -22.68 3.13 -45.56
N ALA A 971 -23.74 2.99 -44.77
CA ALA A 971 -24.78 1.96 -44.95
C ALA A 971 -25.54 2.01 -46.30
N GLU A 972 -25.24 2.98 -47.18
CA GLU A 972 -25.84 3.06 -48.52
C GLU A 972 -25.20 2.09 -49.54
N GLU A 973 -24.05 1.49 -49.24
CA GLU A 973 -23.42 0.48 -50.11
C GLU A 973 -24.09 -0.90 -50.07
N ASP A 974 -25.05 -1.11 -49.15
CA ASP A 974 -25.85 -2.34 -49.04
C ASP A 974 -27.14 -2.34 -49.88
N ARG A 975 -27.34 -1.36 -50.78
CA ARG A 975 -28.37 -1.52 -51.83
C ARG A 975 -27.84 -2.48 -52.89
N PRO A 976 -28.50 -3.63 -53.15
CA PRO A 976 -28.10 -4.48 -54.26
C PRO A 976 -28.19 -3.65 -55.54
N ARG A 977 -27.05 -3.40 -56.19
CA ARG A 977 -27.03 -2.81 -57.53
C ARG A 977 -27.84 -3.72 -58.43
N PHE A 978 -28.96 -3.23 -58.96
CA PHE A 978 -29.78 -4.01 -59.87
C PHE A 978 -29.00 -4.22 -61.18
N TYR A 979 -29.19 -5.37 -61.82
CA TYR A 979 -28.58 -5.71 -63.11
C TYR A 979 -28.76 -4.60 -64.18
N ALA A 980 -29.81 -3.80 -64.07
CA ALA A 980 -30.09 -2.64 -64.93
C ALA A 980 -29.01 -1.54 -64.88
N ASP A 981 -28.31 -1.37 -63.76
CA ASP A 981 -27.26 -0.35 -63.61
C ASP A 981 -25.95 -0.78 -64.30
N TYR A 982 -25.72 -2.09 -64.47
CA TYR A 982 -24.59 -2.62 -65.23
C TYR A 982 -24.75 -2.43 -66.74
N VAL A 983 -25.98 -2.50 -67.25
CA VAL A 983 -26.28 -2.33 -68.69
C VAL A 983 -26.13 -0.86 -69.12
N ARG A 984 -26.51 0.10 -68.26
CA ARG A 984 -26.34 1.54 -68.55
C ARG A 984 -24.89 2.01 -68.70
N ILE A 985 -23.94 1.28 -68.12
CA ILE A 985 -22.50 1.62 -68.22
C ILE A 985 -21.88 1.09 -69.52
N GLN A 986 -22.48 0.06 -70.16
CA GLN A 986 -22.04 -0.41 -71.48
C GLN A 986 -22.59 0.42 -72.64
N ASP A 987 -23.77 1.06 -72.49
CA ASP A 987 -24.39 1.84 -73.57
C ASP A 987 -23.86 3.28 -73.72
N ASN A 988 -23.10 3.81 -72.75
CA ASN A 988 -22.50 5.15 -72.83
C ASN A 988 -21.02 5.14 -73.28
N GLY A 989 -20.56 4.02 -73.83
CA GLY A 989 -19.20 3.82 -74.34
C GLY A 989 -19.12 3.63 -75.87
N SER A 990 -20.01 4.29 -76.64
CA SER A 990 -19.91 4.42 -78.10
C SER A 990 -19.67 5.86 -78.52
#